data_AF-A0A094B1U7-F1
#
_entry.id   AF-A0A094B1U7-F1
#
_cell.length_a   1.000
_cell.length_b   1.000
_cell.length_c   1.000
_cell.angle_alpha   90.00
_cell.angle_beta   90.00
_cell.angle_gamma   90.00
#
_symmetry.space_group_name_H-M   'P 1'
#
loop_
_entity.id
_entity.type
_entity.pdbx_description
1 polymer ?
#
loop_
_entity_poly.entity_id
_entity_poly.type
_entity_poly.pdbx_seq_one_letter_code
_entity_poly.pdbx_strand_id
1 'polypeptide(L)'
;MAPSFDHLPDPEEEEYDEEEELDFSDLREKFEVQLQQGLDTFVCVDGLPKVTEETKPKLIKFLLRKLNSVGKTKEELVFMPVGESGQTDGFAFVEYASPAEAAAAVKSLDGVAIDKKHTMRVNKLTDIERYGREGAVPEEFTPPRIEPFAEKEHLRSWLADPAGRGRDQFVMFRGDNVGVFWNNERDAPENIVDRAHWTETFVQWSPLGTFFTSVHMQGVQLWGGPSWTRQKRFPHPFVNLVDFSPGEKYLTTWSNKPISIPEEGHPALSIDDDGKNYVIWDIETGKPLRSFANLDVPGASVDEAGNPVKRKVQWPAFKWSSDDQYVARLNQGTSISVYELPRMGLLDKTSIKIDGVVDFDWAPATVIRDGVKTYEQLFCYWTPEIGSNPAKVGLMSVPSKEVVRTLNLFSVTDAKLHWQSEGAYLCVKVDRHSKSKKSLATSLEIFRVKEKGVPVEVVDSIKDTVINFAWEPKGDRFVAITTAEVVAATAVPPKTSVSFFCPEKVKGGAAVGNFKHLRTYDKKNSNAIYWSPKGRFVIVATVHSQQSFDLEFYDMDFDGEKPEAEKDLTANLMLMNTADHFGVTDIDWDPTGRYVATSASVWKHTMENGYHLYDFKGEQLREEPVEKFKQWLWRPRPASLLTKEEQKAIRKNLREYSKVFDQEDADRGASADLAVVEHRRNLLDEWLAWREMVVEEVLAERRELGLPEDPLDGLLKKTDEGEDQVIEEIVEEIVEETEEIIA
;
A
#
# COMPACT_ATOMS: atom_id res chain seq x y z
N MET A 1 -8.41 14.16 43.46
CA MET A 1 -7.46 14.67 44.47
C MET A 1 -6.08 14.21 44.04
N ALA A 2 -5.30 15.13 43.48
CA ALA A 2 -3.92 14.88 43.07
C ALA A 2 -2.99 15.06 44.30
N PRO A 3 -1.88 14.33 44.41
CA PRO A 3 -0.91 14.54 45.49
C PRO A 3 -0.13 15.85 45.28
N SER A 4 0.23 16.52 46.37
CA SER A 4 0.91 17.82 46.38
C SER A 4 2.39 17.73 46.02
N PHE A 5 2.92 18.84 45.50
CA PHE A 5 4.25 19.05 44.95
C PHE A 5 5.41 19.08 45.98
N ASP A 6 5.15 18.75 47.26
CA ASP A 6 6.10 18.98 48.37
C ASP A 6 7.14 17.86 48.59
N HIS A 7 7.21 16.87 47.69
CA HIS A 7 8.09 15.70 47.83
C HIS A 7 8.89 15.36 46.56
N LEU A 8 9.23 16.35 45.73
CA LEU A 8 10.23 16.17 44.69
C LEU A 8 11.60 16.60 45.24
N PRO A 9 12.64 15.74 45.19
CA PRO A 9 14.00 16.11 45.59
C PRO A 9 14.53 17.23 44.68
N ASP A 10 15.28 18.17 45.27
CA ASP A 10 15.88 19.31 44.58
C ASP A 10 16.99 18.82 43.61
N PRO A 11 17.04 19.24 42.34
CA PRO A 11 17.96 18.66 41.34
C PRO A 11 19.44 19.03 41.52
N GLU A 12 19.79 19.81 42.56
CA GLU A 12 21.13 20.39 42.74
C GLU A 12 21.94 19.77 43.90
N GLU A 13 21.45 18.72 44.58
CA GLU A 13 22.15 18.09 45.73
C GLU A 13 22.52 16.59 45.57
N GLU A 14 22.41 15.99 44.38
CA GLU A 14 22.98 14.64 44.13
C GLU A 14 24.26 14.74 43.31
N GLU A 15 25.39 14.91 44.01
CA GLU A 15 26.69 14.43 43.51
C GLU A 15 26.55 12.92 43.26
N TYR A 16 26.36 12.54 41.99
CA TYR A 16 26.47 11.16 41.56
C TYR A 16 27.91 10.71 41.80
N ASP A 17 28.14 9.91 42.84
CA ASP A 17 29.38 9.17 43.04
C ASP A 17 29.60 8.26 41.80
N GLU A 18 30.50 8.68 40.90
CA GLU A 18 30.88 7.93 39.69
C GLU A 18 31.69 6.64 39.98
N GLU A 19 31.73 6.15 41.23
CA GLU A 19 32.57 5.01 41.64
C GLU A 19 31.82 3.72 42.07
N GLU A 20 30.48 3.69 42.10
CA GLU A 20 29.76 2.39 42.17
C GLU A 20 29.65 1.80 40.76
N GLU A 21 30.70 1.08 40.34
CA GLU A 21 30.62 0.17 39.20
C GLU A 21 29.39 -0.74 39.35
N LEU A 22 28.37 -0.52 38.51
CA LEU A 22 27.23 -1.41 38.37
C LEU A 22 27.73 -2.85 38.21
N ASP A 23 27.47 -3.70 39.21
CA ASP A 23 27.89 -5.09 39.22
C ASP A 23 27.05 -5.90 38.22
N PHE A 24 27.52 -5.96 36.98
CA PHE A 24 26.93 -6.78 35.92
C PHE A 24 27.34 -8.25 36.00
N SER A 25 27.87 -8.74 37.13
CA SER A 25 28.27 -10.15 37.24
C SER A 25 27.09 -11.10 37.05
N ASP A 26 25.89 -10.75 37.51
CA ASP A 26 24.67 -11.54 37.37
C ASP A 26 24.14 -11.58 35.92
N LEU A 27 24.18 -10.43 35.22
CA LEU A 27 23.82 -10.28 33.82
C LEU A 27 24.87 -10.91 32.90
N ARG A 28 26.16 -10.80 33.24
CA ARG A 28 27.22 -11.54 32.56
C ARG A 28 27.01 -13.04 32.76
N GLU A 29 26.84 -13.54 33.98
CA GLU A 29 26.64 -14.98 34.20
C GLU A 29 25.39 -15.53 33.47
N LYS A 30 24.35 -14.71 33.29
CA LYS A 30 23.10 -15.08 32.61
C LYS A 30 23.15 -14.97 31.08
N PHE A 31 24.01 -14.11 30.53
CA PHE A 31 24.11 -13.82 29.09
C PHE A 31 25.51 -14.03 28.49
N GLU A 32 26.46 -14.54 29.27
CA GLU A 32 27.76 -14.99 28.76
C GLU A 32 27.49 -16.17 27.83
N VAL A 33 27.56 -15.89 26.54
CA VAL A 33 27.55 -16.90 25.49
C VAL A 33 28.84 -17.70 25.67
N GLN A 34 28.76 -18.78 26.44
CA GLN A 34 29.83 -19.77 26.46
C GLN A 34 29.94 -20.34 25.05
N LEU A 35 30.91 -19.85 24.28
CA LEU A 35 31.36 -20.45 23.04
C LEU A 35 31.57 -21.94 23.33
N GLN A 36 30.63 -22.78 22.88
CA GLN A 36 30.55 -24.20 23.24
C GLN A 36 31.89 -24.87 22.96
N GLN A 37 32.60 -25.24 24.02
CA GLN A 37 33.85 -25.98 23.96
C GLN A 37 33.57 -27.43 23.55
N GLY A 38 33.32 -27.72 22.27
CA GLY A 38 33.40 -29.08 21.73
C GLY A 38 32.52 -30.18 22.36
N LEU A 39 31.59 -29.86 23.28
CA LEU A 39 30.78 -30.84 24.01
C LEU A 39 29.58 -31.36 23.20
N ASP A 40 29.25 -30.75 22.06
CA ASP A 40 28.10 -31.17 21.24
C ASP A 40 28.30 -32.50 20.51
N THR A 41 29.54 -33.01 20.45
CA THR A 41 29.85 -34.35 19.96
C THR A 41 29.66 -35.43 21.02
N PHE A 42 29.44 -35.04 22.29
CA PHE A 42 29.31 -35.96 23.42
C PHE A 42 27.84 -36.25 23.76
N VAL A 43 27.57 -37.52 24.00
CA VAL A 43 26.28 -37.98 24.55
C VAL A 43 26.51 -38.73 25.86
N CYS A 44 25.58 -38.59 26.79
CA CYS A 44 25.52 -39.40 28.00
C CYS A 44 24.52 -40.54 27.80
N VAL A 45 25.01 -41.77 27.96
CA VAL A 45 24.24 -43.00 27.84
C VAL A 45 24.00 -43.57 29.23
N ASP A 46 22.77 -43.48 29.72
CA ASP A 46 22.33 -43.97 31.03
C ASP A 46 21.53 -45.28 30.91
N GLY A 47 21.30 -45.96 32.03
CA GLY A 47 20.58 -47.24 32.10
C GLY A 47 21.41 -48.44 31.69
N LEU A 48 22.74 -48.36 31.79
CA LEU A 48 23.67 -49.45 31.50
C LEU A 48 23.78 -50.43 32.68
N PRO A 49 24.03 -51.73 32.44
CA PRO A 49 24.29 -52.69 33.50
C PRO A 49 25.54 -52.33 34.31
N LYS A 50 25.45 -52.42 35.64
CA LYS A 50 26.60 -52.28 36.55
C LYS A 50 27.47 -53.53 36.48
N VAL A 51 28.73 -53.36 36.08
CA VAL A 51 29.67 -54.46 35.83
C VAL A 51 31.00 -54.21 36.53
N THR A 52 31.74 -55.28 36.85
CA THR A 52 33.09 -55.19 37.42
C THR A 52 34.11 -54.76 36.36
N GLU A 53 35.28 -54.28 36.80
CA GLU A 53 36.36 -53.82 35.93
C GLU A 53 36.82 -54.88 34.92
N GLU A 54 36.85 -56.17 35.30
CA GLU A 54 37.20 -57.28 34.40
C GLU A 54 36.17 -57.49 33.26
N THR A 55 34.90 -57.17 33.54
CA THR A 55 33.77 -57.37 32.61
C THR A 55 33.44 -56.13 31.78
N LYS A 56 33.94 -54.94 32.17
CA LYS A 56 33.74 -53.65 31.51
C LYS A 56 34.13 -53.66 30.01
N PRO A 57 35.28 -54.20 29.57
CA PRO A 57 35.64 -54.23 28.14
C PRO A 57 34.65 -55.02 27.27
N LYS A 58 34.04 -56.07 27.84
CA LYS A 58 33.02 -56.86 27.12
C LYS A 58 31.73 -56.06 26.91
N LEU A 59 31.33 -55.26 27.90
CA LEU A 59 30.17 -54.39 27.81
C LEU A 59 30.41 -53.25 26.80
N ILE A 60 31.60 -52.64 26.80
CA ILE A 60 31.95 -51.59 25.81
C ILE A 60 31.89 -52.16 24.39
N LYS A 61 32.48 -53.34 24.12
CA LYS A 61 32.36 -54.00 22.80
C LYS A 61 30.92 -54.29 22.39
N PHE A 62 30.06 -54.65 23.34
CA PHE A 62 28.63 -54.85 23.06
C PHE A 62 27.94 -53.53 22.70
N LEU A 63 28.19 -52.46 23.47
CA LEU A 63 27.63 -51.13 23.23
C LEU A 63 28.10 -50.54 21.90
N LEU A 64 29.37 -50.70 21.54
CA LEU A 64 29.93 -50.24 20.27
C LEU A 64 29.18 -50.78 19.06
N ARG A 65 28.61 -51.99 19.12
CA ARG A 65 27.80 -52.53 17.99
C ARG A 65 26.51 -51.75 17.77
N LYS A 66 25.91 -51.20 18.84
CA LYS A 66 24.70 -50.37 18.79
C LYS A 66 25.04 -48.90 18.55
N LEU A 67 26.09 -48.38 19.18
CA LEU A 67 26.53 -46.99 18.99
C LEU A 67 27.02 -46.76 17.55
N ASN A 68 27.66 -47.75 16.92
CA ASN A 68 28.14 -47.65 15.54
C ASN A 68 27.06 -47.86 14.46
N SER A 69 25.81 -48.19 14.82
CA SER A 69 24.74 -48.26 13.82
C SER A 69 24.20 -46.87 13.42
N VAL A 70 24.54 -45.82 14.17
CA VAL A 70 23.99 -44.46 14.02
C VAL A 70 25.06 -43.38 13.85
N GLY A 71 26.32 -43.67 14.20
CA GLY A 71 27.47 -42.77 14.05
C GLY A 71 28.78 -43.54 14.16
N LYS A 72 29.93 -42.88 14.06
CA LYS A 72 31.24 -43.55 14.20
C LYS A 72 31.85 -43.24 15.57
N THR A 73 32.08 -44.27 16.37
CA THR A 73 32.77 -44.18 17.67
C THR A 73 33.68 -45.40 17.90
N LYS A 74 34.68 -45.24 18.77
CA LYS A 74 35.71 -46.25 19.06
C LYS A 74 35.71 -46.59 20.55
N GLU A 75 36.32 -47.72 20.91
CA GLU A 75 36.43 -48.17 22.31
C GLU A 75 37.10 -47.12 23.22
N GLU A 76 38.07 -46.38 22.69
CA GLU A 76 38.79 -45.29 23.38
C GLU A 76 37.92 -44.05 23.63
N LEU A 77 36.81 -43.91 22.88
CA LEU A 77 35.89 -42.76 22.93
C LEU A 77 34.63 -43.05 23.76
N VAL A 78 34.60 -44.19 24.45
CA VAL A 78 33.53 -44.58 25.37
C VAL A 78 34.10 -44.58 26.79
N PHE A 79 33.83 -43.51 27.53
CA PHE A 79 34.25 -43.41 28.92
C PHE A 79 33.14 -43.88 29.85
N MET A 80 33.40 -44.96 30.59
CA MET A 80 32.47 -45.52 31.58
C MET A 80 33.10 -45.44 32.98
N PRO A 81 32.61 -44.57 33.87
CA PRO A 81 33.15 -44.43 35.22
C PRO A 81 32.94 -45.68 36.06
N VAL A 82 33.88 -45.91 36.98
CA VAL A 82 33.86 -47.00 37.96
C VAL A 82 33.84 -46.34 39.34
N GLY A 83 32.78 -46.63 40.11
CA GLY A 83 32.61 -46.09 41.44
C GLY A 83 33.50 -46.76 42.48
N GLU A 84 33.50 -46.22 43.70
CA GLU A 84 34.33 -46.68 44.83
C GLU A 84 34.10 -48.15 45.21
N SER A 85 32.97 -48.74 44.82
CA SER A 85 32.63 -50.15 45.04
C SER A 85 33.27 -51.14 44.05
N GLY A 86 34.11 -50.66 43.11
CA GLY A 86 34.75 -51.50 42.08
C GLY A 86 33.81 -51.96 40.96
N GLN A 87 32.65 -51.31 40.81
CA GLN A 87 31.66 -51.57 39.76
C GLN A 87 31.37 -50.28 38.98
N THR A 88 30.89 -50.41 37.74
CA THR A 88 30.50 -49.25 36.93
C THR A 88 29.24 -48.58 37.46
N ASP A 89 29.15 -47.26 37.31
CA ASP A 89 28.04 -46.47 37.91
C ASP A 89 26.72 -46.58 37.14
N GLY A 90 26.72 -47.24 35.98
CA GLY A 90 25.53 -47.50 35.18
C GLY A 90 25.29 -46.51 34.04
N PHE A 91 26.23 -45.60 33.78
CA PHE A 91 26.21 -44.70 32.63
C PHE A 91 27.58 -44.64 31.93
N ALA A 92 27.62 -44.10 30.71
CA ALA A 92 28.84 -43.87 29.95
C ALA A 92 28.74 -42.59 29.11
N PHE A 93 29.86 -41.90 28.94
CA PHE A 93 30.00 -40.81 28.00
C PHE A 93 30.56 -41.34 26.69
N VAL A 94 29.95 -40.94 25.57
CA VAL A 94 30.34 -41.38 24.24
C VAL A 94 30.60 -40.17 23.38
N GLU A 95 31.80 -40.10 22.81
CA GLU A 95 32.16 -39.10 21.81
C GLU A 95 31.93 -39.64 20.39
N TYR A 96 31.26 -38.84 19.57
CA TYR A 96 31.04 -39.08 18.14
C TYR A 96 31.91 -38.17 17.28
N ALA A 97 32.12 -38.55 16.01
CA ALA A 97 32.94 -37.77 15.09
C ALA A 97 32.32 -36.40 14.71
N SER A 98 31.00 -36.22 14.89
CA SER A 98 30.32 -34.95 14.62
C SER A 98 29.08 -34.74 15.52
N PRO A 99 28.65 -33.48 15.73
CA PRO A 99 27.43 -33.16 16.49
C PRO A 99 26.16 -33.73 15.86
N ALA A 100 26.13 -33.86 14.53
CA ALA A 100 25.00 -34.44 13.80
C ALA A 100 24.84 -35.94 14.12
N GLU A 101 25.93 -36.67 14.27
CA GLU A 101 25.92 -38.09 14.68
C GLU A 101 25.48 -38.25 16.14
N ALA A 102 25.94 -37.37 17.04
CA ALA A 102 25.48 -37.32 18.43
C ALA A 102 23.96 -37.09 18.52
N ALA A 103 23.42 -36.15 17.74
CA ALA A 103 21.98 -35.91 17.68
C ALA A 103 21.19 -37.11 17.09
N ALA A 104 21.75 -37.79 16.08
CA ALA A 104 21.16 -39.00 15.52
C ALA A 104 21.13 -40.16 16.52
N ALA A 105 22.17 -40.27 17.36
CA ALA A 105 22.24 -41.26 18.44
C ALA A 105 21.15 -41.03 19.50
N VAL A 106 20.96 -39.80 19.97
CA VAL A 106 19.87 -39.44 20.90
C VAL A 106 18.51 -39.84 20.31
N LYS A 107 18.24 -39.48 19.05
CA LYS A 107 16.94 -39.76 18.42
C LYS A 107 16.65 -41.24 18.20
N SER A 108 17.68 -42.05 17.97
CA SER A 108 17.52 -43.44 17.49
C SER A 108 17.81 -44.50 18.56
N LEU A 109 18.61 -44.17 19.57
CA LEU A 109 19.03 -45.11 20.61
C LEU A 109 18.35 -44.86 21.96
N ASP A 110 17.75 -43.68 22.20
CA ASP A 110 16.97 -43.46 23.41
C ASP A 110 15.75 -44.40 23.47
N GLY A 111 15.55 -45.05 24.63
CA GLY A 111 14.47 -46.00 24.86
C GLY A 111 14.72 -47.41 24.31
N VAL A 112 15.90 -47.70 23.76
CA VAL A 112 16.25 -49.03 23.26
C VAL A 112 16.63 -49.97 24.41
N ALA A 113 15.93 -51.10 24.53
CA ALA A 113 16.26 -52.13 25.51
C ALA A 113 17.64 -52.78 25.23
N ILE A 114 18.48 -52.85 26.27
CA ILE A 114 19.77 -53.54 26.27
C ILE A 114 19.56 -55.01 26.62
N ASP A 115 18.77 -55.26 27.67
CA ASP A 115 18.31 -56.58 28.09
C ASP A 115 16.89 -56.47 28.68
N LYS A 116 16.42 -57.49 29.41
CA LYS A 116 15.07 -57.49 30.01
C LYS A 116 14.90 -56.49 31.17
N LYS A 117 16.00 -56.01 31.77
CA LYS A 117 16.03 -55.14 32.95
C LYS A 117 16.58 -53.74 32.66
N HIS A 118 17.40 -53.59 31.63
CA HIS A 118 18.12 -52.36 31.31
C HIS A 118 17.65 -51.79 29.97
N THR A 119 17.28 -50.50 29.99
CA THR A 119 16.90 -49.72 28.81
C THR A 119 17.83 -48.53 28.71
N MET A 120 18.40 -48.34 27.52
CA MET A 120 19.33 -47.24 27.25
C MET A 120 18.57 -45.91 27.22
N ARG A 121 19.09 -44.92 27.94
CA ARG A 121 18.68 -43.51 27.85
C ARG A 121 19.81 -42.69 27.28
N VAL A 122 19.58 -41.98 26.18
CA VAL A 122 20.66 -41.24 25.49
C VAL A 122 20.29 -39.77 25.45
N ASN A 123 21.07 -38.95 26.16
CA ASN A 123 20.87 -37.50 26.24
C ASN A 123 22.12 -36.77 25.73
N LYS A 124 21.97 -35.54 25.23
CA LYS A 124 23.15 -34.72 24.92
C LYS A 124 23.82 -34.31 26.22
N LEU A 125 25.13 -34.16 26.20
CA LEU A 125 25.85 -33.68 27.38
C LEU A 125 25.41 -32.26 27.78
N THR A 126 25.12 -31.41 26.78
CA THR A 126 24.61 -30.04 26.97
C THR A 126 23.21 -29.97 27.57
N ASP A 127 22.40 -31.03 27.45
CA ASP A 127 21.08 -31.09 28.08
C ASP A 127 21.19 -31.19 29.62
N ILE A 128 22.31 -31.71 30.15
CA ILE A 128 22.55 -31.78 31.59
C ILE A 128 22.72 -30.38 32.18
N GLU A 129 23.41 -29.48 31.47
CA GLU A 129 23.54 -28.09 31.92
C GLU A 129 22.21 -27.34 31.80
N ARG A 130 21.42 -27.65 30.76
CA ARG A 130 20.14 -26.99 30.48
C ARG A 130 19.01 -27.41 31.43
N TYR A 131 18.96 -28.70 31.79
CA TYR A 131 17.84 -29.27 32.56
C TYR A 131 18.26 -29.83 33.92
N GLY A 132 19.54 -30.12 34.13
CA GLY A 132 20.07 -30.73 35.35
C GLY A 132 20.59 -29.76 36.40
N ARG A 133 20.66 -28.45 36.10
CA ARG A 133 20.92 -27.43 37.14
C ARG A 133 19.70 -27.29 38.04
N GLU A 134 19.92 -27.35 39.34
CA GLU A 134 18.90 -27.15 40.38
C GLU A 134 18.21 -25.79 40.15
N GLY A 135 16.88 -25.80 39.99
CA GLY A 135 16.08 -24.60 39.69
C GLY A 135 15.86 -24.25 38.21
N ALA A 136 16.47 -24.97 37.25
CA ALA A 136 16.28 -24.69 35.81
C ALA A 136 14.93 -25.17 35.25
N VAL A 137 14.34 -26.20 35.86
CA VAL A 137 12.99 -26.69 35.53
C VAL A 137 12.11 -26.53 36.78
N PRO A 138 11.00 -25.78 36.70
CA PRO A 138 10.06 -25.69 37.81
C PRO A 138 9.48 -27.06 38.15
N GLU A 139 9.52 -27.46 39.43
CA GLU A 139 8.92 -28.72 39.88
C GLU A 139 7.38 -28.69 39.79
N GLU A 140 6.78 -27.50 39.81
CA GLU A 140 5.34 -27.28 39.68
C GLU A 140 4.97 -26.75 38.29
N PHE A 141 4.10 -27.49 37.59
CA PHE A 141 3.53 -27.04 36.33
C PHE A 141 2.54 -25.89 36.56
N THR A 142 2.91 -24.67 36.17
CA THR A 142 1.98 -23.54 36.10
C THR A 142 1.34 -23.49 34.71
N PRO A 143 0.01 -23.69 34.58
CA PRO A 143 -0.65 -23.57 33.29
C PRO A 143 -0.48 -22.14 32.72
N PRO A 144 -0.34 -21.98 31.39
CA PRO A 144 -0.20 -20.67 30.77
C PRO A 144 -1.38 -19.76 31.14
N ARG A 145 -1.09 -18.53 31.57
CA ARG A 145 -2.13 -17.52 31.84
C ARG A 145 -2.77 -17.12 30.51
N ILE A 146 -4.04 -17.45 30.34
CA ILE A 146 -4.85 -16.93 29.23
C ILE A 146 -5.11 -15.45 29.55
N GLU A 147 -4.64 -14.56 28.68
CA GLU A 147 -4.90 -13.13 28.85
C GLU A 147 -6.41 -12.86 28.78
N PRO A 148 -6.94 -11.97 29.64
CA PRO A 148 -8.34 -11.58 29.57
C PRO A 148 -8.64 -10.93 28.21
N PHE A 149 -9.85 -11.15 27.70
CA PHE A 149 -10.28 -10.55 26.44
C PHE A 149 -10.25 -9.02 26.53
N ALA A 150 -9.38 -8.39 25.74
CA ALA A 150 -9.42 -6.96 25.50
C ALA A 150 -10.32 -6.68 24.28
N GLU A 151 -11.35 -5.85 24.46
CA GLU A 151 -12.19 -5.41 23.36
C GLU A 151 -11.33 -4.63 22.36
N LYS A 152 -11.33 -5.07 21.10
CA LYS A 152 -10.59 -4.40 20.05
C LYS A 152 -11.38 -3.22 19.54
N GLU A 153 -10.70 -2.10 19.30
CA GLU A 153 -11.31 -0.95 18.66
C GLU A 153 -11.87 -1.33 17.29
N HIS A 154 -12.98 -0.69 16.92
CA HIS A 154 -13.59 -0.90 15.62
C HIS A 154 -12.70 -0.30 14.53
N LEU A 155 -11.98 -1.16 13.79
CA LEU A 155 -11.03 -0.73 12.76
C LEU A 155 -11.67 0.17 11.72
N ARG A 156 -12.95 -0.06 11.39
CA ARG A 156 -13.75 0.71 10.41
C ARG A 156 -14.51 1.91 10.96
N SER A 157 -14.05 2.46 12.09
CA SER A 157 -14.70 3.60 12.75
C SER A 157 -14.81 4.83 11.84
N TRP A 158 -13.84 5.07 10.96
CA TRP A 158 -13.82 6.22 10.05
C TRP A 158 -14.98 6.28 9.06
N LEU A 159 -15.69 5.17 8.83
CA LEU A 159 -16.90 5.18 8.00
C LEU A 159 -18.04 5.94 8.67
N ALA A 160 -18.05 5.99 10.00
CA ALA A 160 -18.90 6.85 10.80
C ALA A 160 -18.15 8.16 11.10
N ASP A 161 -18.02 9.01 10.09
CA ASP A 161 -17.44 10.35 10.23
C ASP A 161 -18.06 11.05 11.46
N PRO A 162 -17.24 11.53 12.44
CA PRO A 162 -17.74 12.20 13.63
C PRO A 162 -18.64 13.41 13.33
N ALA A 163 -18.41 14.09 12.20
CA ALA A 163 -19.23 15.21 11.77
C ALA A 163 -20.55 14.80 11.09
N GLY A 164 -20.76 13.51 10.81
CA GLY A 164 -21.95 12.99 10.11
C GLY A 164 -22.02 13.33 8.61
N ARG A 165 -21.04 14.07 8.08
CA ARG A 165 -21.01 14.58 6.69
C ARG A 165 -20.49 13.56 5.66
N GLY A 166 -19.93 12.46 6.13
CA GLY A 166 -19.32 11.44 5.26
C GLY A 166 -18.08 11.97 4.54
N ARG A 167 -17.26 12.77 5.25
CA ARG A 167 -15.97 13.26 4.76
C ARG A 167 -15.04 12.10 4.46
N ASP A 168 -14.16 12.31 3.49
CA ASP A 168 -13.15 11.34 3.11
C ASP A 168 -11.82 11.68 3.81
N GLN A 169 -11.07 10.65 4.18
CA GLN A 169 -9.74 10.82 4.78
C GLN A 169 -8.67 10.73 3.72
N PHE A 170 -7.56 11.40 3.94
CA PHE A 170 -6.35 11.26 3.13
C PHE A 170 -5.10 11.32 4.01
N VAL A 171 -3.99 10.82 3.47
CA VAL A 171 -2.67 10.92 4.10
C VAL A 171 -1.80 11.89 3.33
N MET A 172 -0.99 12.64 4.06
CA MET A 172 0.08 13.46 3.51
C MET A 172 1.42 13.02 4.11
N PHE A 173 2.39 12.76 3.25
CA PHE A 173 3.79 12.60 3.63
C PHE A 173 4.57 13.85 3.21
N ARG A 174 5.08 14.61 4.19
CA ARG A 174 5.79 15.89 4.00
C ARG A 174 7.05 15.93 4.87
N GLY A 175 8.20 16.19 4.27
CA GLY A 175 9.48 16.09 4.97
C GLY A 175 9.61 14.72 5.64
N ASP A 176 9.73 14.68 6.96
CA ASP A 176 9.77 13.44 7.75
C ASP A 176 8.47 13.14 8.50
N ASN A 177 7.45 13.97 8.32
CA ASN A 177 6.15 13.85 9.00
C ASN A 177 5.11 13.21 8.09
N VAL A 178 4.34 12.30 8.67
CA VAL A 178 3.19 11.68 8.03
C VAL A 178 1.97 11.99 8.87
N GLY A 179 0.95 12.57 8.25
CA GLY A 179 -0.31 12.85 8.92
C GLY A 179 -1.52 12.36 8.13
N VAL A 180 -2.57 11.96 8.85
CA VAL A 180 -3.87 11.61 8.29
C VAL A 180 -4.86 12.70 8.65
N PHE A 181 -5.68 13.11 7.69
CA PHE A 181 -6.56 14.26 7.80
C PHE A 181 -7.96 13.94 7.26
N TRP A 182 -8.97 14.64 7.77
CA TRP A 182 -10.28 14.70 7.13
C TRP A 182 -10.30 15.81 6.08
N ASN A 183 -10.93 15.53 4.93
CA ASN A 183 -11.20 16.55 3.93
C ASN A 183 -12.32 17.48 4.39
N ASN A 184 -12.02 18.78 4.44
CA ASN A 184 -12.97 19.86 4.77
C ASN A 184 -13.21 20.80 3.58
N GLU A 185 -13.08 20.31 2.34
CA GLU A 185 -13.42 21.05 1.12
C GLU A 185 -12.56 22.31 0.95
N ARG A 186 -13.12 23.50 1.19
CA ARG A 186 -12.40 24.78 1.11
C ARG A 186 -11.62 25.09 2.40
N ASP A 187 -12.08 24.59 3.54
CA ASP A 187 -11.46 24.85 4.84
C ASP A 187 -10.18 24.03 5.04
N ALA A 188 -9.39 24.40 6.05
CA ALA A 188 -8.23 23.63 6.49
C ALA A 188 -8.61 22.17 6.78
N PRO A 189 -7.84 21.19 6.26
CA PRO A 189 -8.09 19.80 6.56
C PRO A 189 -7.90 19.54 8.05
N GLU A 190 -8.86 18.86 8.66
CA GLU A 190 -8.82 18.57 10.09
C GLU A 190 -7.81 17.45 10.36
N ASN A 191 -6.80 17.74 11.20
CA ASN A 191 -5.80 16.76 11.56
C ASN A 191 -6.39 15.67 12.47
N ILE A 192 -6.16 14.40 12.11
CA ILE A 192 -6.54 13.25 12.93
C ILE A 192 -5.34 12.76 13.73
N VAL A 193 -4.20 12.64 13.05
CA VAL A 193 -2.94 12.20 13.63
C VAL A 193 -1.81 12.72 12.77
N ASP A 194 -0.73 13.19 13.39
CA ASP A 194 0.49 13.59 12.71
C ASP A 194 1.69 13.06 13.50
N ARG A 195 2.56 12.28 12.84
CA ARG A 195 3.70 11.62 13.48
C ARG A 195 4.97 11.84 12.67
N ALA A 196 6.01 12.31 13.34
CA ALA A 196 7.36 12.33 12.79
C ALA A 196 7.90 10.91 12.63
N HIS A 197 8.61 10.65 11.54
CA HIS A 197 9.25 9.38 11.20
C HIS A 197 8.30 8.16 11.28
N TRP A 198 7.01 8.36 10.95
CA TRP A 198 6.05 7.25 10.96
C TRP A 198 6.37 6.19 9.89
N THR A 199 6.98 6.62 8.79
CA THR A 199 7.56 5.77 7.75
C THR A 199 8.94 6.31 7.39
N GLU A 200 9.81 5.45 6.84
CA GLU A 200 11.12 5.87 6.33
C GLU A 200 11.11 6.06 4.81
N THR A 201 10.29 5.30 4.07
CA THR A 201 10.32 5.29 2.61
C THR A 201 9.06 5.85 1.96
N PHE A 202 7.92 5.17 2.09
CA PHE A 202 6.62 5.59 1.56
C PHE A 202 5.48 5.08 2.43
N VAL A 203 4.27 5.54 2.14
CA VAL A 203 3.05 5.07 2.81
C VAL A 203 2.06 4.50 1.79
N GLN A 204 1.21 3.59 2.25
CA GLN A 204 0.19 2.96 1.40
C GLN A 204 -1.03 2.54 2.21
N TRP A 205 -2.22 2.79 1.68
CA TRP A 205 -3.45 2.23 2.22
C TRP A 205 -3.69 0.81 1.71
N SER A 206 -4.27 -0.04 2.55
CA SER A 206 -4.83 -1.30 2.07
C SER A 206 -6.05 -1.05 1.16
N PRO A 207 -6.41 -1.97 0.25
CA PRO A 207 -7.44 -1.74 -0.78
C PRO A 207 -8.83 -1.33 -0.28
N LEU A 208 -9.21 -1.69 0.95
CA LEU A 208 -10.48 -1.29 1.56
C LEU A 208 -10.31 -0.19 2.62
N GLY A 209 -9.11 0.37 2.75
CA GLY A 209 -8.77 1.44 3.68
C GLY A 209 -8.75 1.03 5.15
N THR A 210 -8.82 -0.27 5.48
CA THR A 210 -8.82 -0.72 6.88
C THR A 210 -7.47 -0.51 7.56
N PHE A 211 -6.38 -0.73 6.82
CA PHE A 211 -5.02 -0.65 7.33
C PHE A 211 -4.23 0.44 6.63
N PHE A 212 -3.41 1.12 7.42
CA PHE A 212 -2.39 2.03 6.94
C PHE A 212 -1.02 1.38 7.04
N THR A 213 -0.24 1.47 5.97
CA THR A 213 1.05 0.76 5.85
C THR A 213 2.19 1.75 5.96
N SER A 214 3.09 1.50 6.91
CA SER A 214 4.38 2.19 7.02
C SER A 214 5.51 1.20 6.74
N VAL A 215 6.53 1.65 6.03
CA VAL A 215 7.67 0.83 5.60
C VAL A 215 8.95 1.34 6.28
N HIS A 216 9.66 0.42 6.90
CA HIS A 216 10.87 0.65 7.70
C HIS A 216 11.97 -0.31 7.24
N MET A 217 13.24 -0.01 7.55
CA MET A 217 14.37 -0.90 7.25
C MET A 217 14.20 -2.32 7.81
N GLN A 218 13.53 -2.47 8.95
CA GLN A 218 13.28 -3.77 9.60
C GLN A 218 12.09 -4.54 8.97
N GLY A 219 11.22 -3.84 8.23
CA GLY A 219 10.04 -4.41 7.60
C GLY A 219 8.83 -3.50 7.59
N VAL A 220 7.66 -4.10 7.51
CA VAL A 220 6.40 -3.39 7.28
C VAL A 220 5.54 -3.43 8.53
N GLN A 221 4.86 -2.33 8.84
CA GLN A 221 3.93 -2.24 9.95
C GLN A 221 2.56 -1.78 9.46
N LEU A 222 1.51 -2.38 10.01
CA LEU A 222 0.12 -1.98 9.75
C LEU A 222 -0.46 -1.27 10.97
N TRP A 223 -1.16 -0.17 10.70
CA TRP A 223 -1.83 0.67 11.68
C TRP A 223 -3.33 0.73 11.36
N GLY A 224 -4.15 0.88 12.38
CA GLY A 224 -5.60 0.98 12.21
C GLY A 224 -6.32 1.35 13.50
N GLY A 225 -7.64 1.51 13.39
CA GLY A 225 -8.49 1.98 14.48
C GLY A 225 -8.43 3.50 14.70
N PRO A 226 -9.36 4.04 15.50
CA PRO A 226 -9.40 5.46 15.85
C PRO A 226 -8.13 5.94 16.56
N SER A 227 -7.52 5.11 17.40
CA SER A 227 -6.29 5.46 18.15
C SER A 227 -5.01 5.26 17.35
N TRP A 228 -5.10 4.83 16.08
CA TRP A 228 -3.95 4.52 15.22
C TRP A 228 -2.93 3.60 15.90
N THR A 229 -3.44 2.53 16.51
CA THR A 229 -2.61 1.52 17.16
C THR A 229 -2.03 0.58 16.11
N ARG A 230 -0.82 0.11 16.39
CA ARG A 230 -0.14 -0.87 15.54
C ARG A 230 -0.86 -2.21 15.63
N GLN A 231 -1.32 -2.69 14.49
CA GLN A 231 -2.08 -3.94 14.36
C GLN A 231 -1.13 -5.14 14.18
N LYS A 232 -0.18 -5.03 13.24
CA LYS A 232 0.74 -6.12 12.88
C LYS A 232 2.11 -5.58 12.46
N ARG A 233 3.11 -6.45 12.60
CA ARG A 233 4.49 -6.25 12.12
C ARG A 233 4.86 -7.43 11.23
N PHE A 234 5.46 -7.13 10.09
CA PHE A 234 5.93 -8.10 9.11
C PHE A 234 7.44 -7.90 8.96
N PRO A 235 8.26 -8.66 9.71
CA PRO A 235 9.70 -8.49 9.70
C PRO A 235 10.24 -9.02 8.36
N HIS A 236 10.53 -8.10 7.46
CA HIS A 236 11.16 -8.38 6.17
C HIS A 236 12.16 -7.24 5.93
N PRO A 237 13.46 -7.49 6.11
CA PRO A 237 14.45 -6.43 5.99
C PRO A 237 14.46 -5.75 4.61
N PHE A 238 14.60 -4.42 4.62
CA PHE A 238 14.81 -3.57 3.45
C PHE A 238 13.69 -3.64 2.38
N VAL A 239 12.44 -3.81 2.80
CA VAL A 239 11.30 -3.84 1.87
C VAL A 239 11.26 -2.58 1.00
N ASN A 240 11.15 -2.80 -0.30
CA ASN A 240 11.03 -1.74 -1.30
C ASN A 240 9.61 -1.64 -1.88
N LEU A 241 8.87 -2.74 -1.95
CA LEU A 241 7.54 -2.80 -2.56
C LEU A 241 6.58 -3.64 -1.71
N VAL A 242 5.32 -3.19 -1.64
CA VAL A 242 4.24 -3.80 -0.86
C VAL A 242 2.98 -3.88 -1.72
N ASP A 243 2.26 -5.00 -1.64
CA ASP A 243 1.01 -5.24 -2.36
C ASP A 243 0.04 -6.05 -1.50
N PHE A 244 -1.25 -5.77 -1.63
CA PHE A 244 -2.30 -6.38 -0.81
C PHE A 244 -3.23 -7.24 -1.67
N SER A 245 -3.76 -8.30 -1.07
CA SER A 245 -4.91 -8.97 -1.67
C SER A 245 -6.15 -8.05 -1.68
N PRO A 246 -7.01 -8.10 -2.72
CA PRO A 246 -8.20 -7.27 -2.82
C PRO A 246 -9.11 -7.28 -1.58
N GLY A 247 -9.23 -8.42 -0.91
CA GLY A 247 -10.01 -8.58 0.32
C GLY A 247 -9.27 -8.30 1.63
N GLU A 248 -8.05 -7.75 1.59
CA GLU A 248 -7.22 -7.41 2.76
C GLU A 248 -6.86 -8.61 3.67
N LYS A 249 -6.77 -9.82 3.11
CA LYS A 249 -6.37 -11.02 3.86
C LYS A 249 -4.87 -11.28 3.85
N TYR A 250 -4.20 -10.92 2.76
CA TYR A 250 -2.79 -11.23 2.56
C TYR A 250 -1.99 -10.01 2.12
N LEU A 251 -0.70 -10.05 2.45
CA LEU A 251 0.27 -8.99 2.14
C LEU A 251 1.47 -9.60 1.43
N THR A 252 1.79 -9.12 0.24
CA THR A 252 3.06 -9.41 -0.45
C THR A 252 4.06 -8.30 -0.14
N THR A 253 5.25 -8.70 0.28
CA THR A 253 6.38 -7.78 0.50
C THR A 253 7.56 -8.22 -0.36
N TRP A 254 8.28 -7.25 -0.92
CA TRP A 254 9.47 -7.52 -1.73
C TRP A 254 10.64 -6.62 -1.36
N SER A 255 11.83 -7.22 -1.33
CA SER A 255 13.11 -6.55 -1.15
C SER A 255 14.06 -6.87 -2.30
N ASN A 256 14.75 -5.84 -2.79
CA ASN A 256 15.81 -5.99 -3.78
C ASN A 256 17.05 -6.72 -3.20
N LYS A 257 17.23 -6.67 -1.88
CA LYS A 257 18.23 -7.43 -1.15
C LYS A 257 17.65 -8.79 -0.77
N PRO A 258 18.33 -9.91 -1.10
CA PRO A 258 17.92 -11.21 -0.59
C PRO A 258 17.84 -11.21 0.93
N ILE A 259 16.85 -11.91 1.47
CA ILE A 259 16.69 -12.16 2.90
C ILE A 259 17.94 -12.90 3.36
N SER A 260 18.54 -12.39 4.44
CA SER A 260 19.62 -13.07 5.14
C SER A 260 19.15 -13.35 6.55
N ILE A 261 19.17 -14.63 6.95
CA ILE A 261 18.79 -15.07 8.28
C ILE A 261 20.05 -15.14 9.15
N PRO A 262 20.20 -14.28 10.18
CA PRO A 262 21.33 -14.33 11.08
C PRO A 262 21.43 -15.67 11.83
N GLU A 263 22.62 -16.03 12.32
CA GLU A 263 22.82 -17.23 13.14
C GLU A 263 21.99 -17.20 14.44
N GLU A 264 21.72 -16.00 14.97
CA GLU A 264 20.84 -15.76 16.13
C GLU A 264 19.34 -16.04 15.83
N GLY A 265 19.00 -16.30 14.57
CA GLY A 265 17.64 -16.53 14.10
C GLY A 265 16.94 -15.25 13.63
N HIS A 266 15.73 -15.42 13.08
CA HIS A 266 14.89 -14.32 12.62
C HIS A 266 13.51 -14.38 13.30
N PRO A 267 12.88 -13.24 13.68
CA PRO A 267 11.67 -13.22 14.49
C PRO A 267 10.45 -13.93 13.88
N ALA A 268 10.39 -14.07 12.55
CA ALA A 268 9.30 -14.76 11.88
C ALA A 268 9.70 -15.69 10.72
N LEU A 269 10.95 -15.60 10.24
CA LEU A 269 11.41 -16.30 9.04
C LEU A 269 12.37 -17.41 9.47
N SER A 270 12.45 -18.44 8.65
CA SER A 270 13.26 -19.64 8.89
C SER A 270 14.45 -19.69 7.94
N ILE A 271 15.39 -20.60 8.19
CA ILE A 271 16.55 -20.81 7.31
C ILE A 271 16.15 -21.18 5.88
N ASP A 272 14.97 -21.78 5.68
CA ASP A 272 14.42 -22.08 4.36
C ASP A 272 14.06 -20.81 3.57
N ASP A 273 13.94 -19.67 4.23
CA ASP A 273 13.63 -18.37 3.63
C ASP A 273 14.88 -17.59 3.21
N ASP A 274 16.06 -18.05 3.61
CA ASP A 274 17.35 -17.44 3.28
C ASP A 274 17.58 -17.39 1.76
N GLY A 275 18.10 -16.26 1.28
CA GLY A 275 18.37 -16.00 -0.14
C GLY A 275 17.14 -15.65 -0.99
N LYS A 276 15.93 -15.58 -0.41
CA LYS A 276 14.69 -15.21 -1.14
C LYS A 276 14.41 -13.71 -1.07
N ASN A 277 13.46 -13.22 -1.87
CA ASN A 277 13.18 -11.78 -2.04
C ASN A 277 11.73 -11.38 -1.76
N TYR A 278 10.80 -12.30 -1.96
CA TYR A 278 9.38 -12.09 -1.72
C TYR A 278 8.95 -12.85 -0.50
N VAL A 279 8.05 -12.26 0.29
CA VAL A 279 7.31 -12.97 1.33
C VAL A 279 5.84 -12.62 1.23
N ILE A 280 5.00 -13.65 1.19
CA ILE A 280 3.55 -13.54 1.30
C ILE A 280 3.17 -13.83 2.74
N TRP A 281 2.49 -12.89 3.37
CA TRP A 281 2.06 -12.93 4.75
C TRP A 281 0.55 -13.05 4.85
N ASP A 282 0.08 -13.74 5.89
CA ASP A 282 -1.30 -13.65 6.34
C ASP A 282 -1.43 -12.46 7.30
N ILE A 283 -2.35 -11.53 7.00
CA ILE A 283 -2.53 -10.30 7.77
C ILE A 283 -3.16 -10.62 9.13
N GLU A 284 -4.09 -11.57 9.20
CA GLU A 284 -4.80 -11.88 10.44
C GLU A 284 -3.85 -12.49 11.48
N THR A 285 -3.05 -13.47 11.07
CA THR A 285 -2.10 -14.13 11.97
C THR A 285 -0.78 -13.36 12.09
N GLY A 286 -0.36 -12.64 11.05
CA GLY A 286 0.96 -12.01 10.95
C GLY A 286 2.09 -13.00 10.58
N LYS A 287 1.74 -14.23 10.18
CA LYS A 287 2.72 -15.28 9.88
C LYS A 287 3.07 -15.29 8.39
N PRO A 288 4.32 -15.63 8.02
CA PRO A 288 4.67 -15.84 6.63
C PRO A 288 4.02 -17.14 6.14
N LEU A 289 3.32 -17.06 5.01
CA LEU A 289 2.76 -18.24 4.35
C LEU A 289 3.79 -18.90 3.45
N ARG A 290 4.50 -18.08 2.66
CA ARG A 290 5.52 -18.57 1.74
C ARG A 290 6.45 -17.46 1.27
N SER A 291 7.70 -17.81 1.05
CA SER A 291 8.73 -16.95 0.48
C SER A 291 9.15 -17.42 -0.91
N PHE A 292 9.60 -16.49 -1.75
CA PHE A 292 10.06 -16.79 -3.12
C PHE A 292 11.30 -16.00 -3.50
N ALA A 293 12.21 -16.62 -4.26
CA ALA A 293 13.33 -15.91 -4.88
C ALA A 293 12.87 -15.08 -6.08
N ASN A 294 13.67 -14.08 -6.47
CA ASN A 294 13.53 -13.44 -7.77
C ASN A 294 13.60 -14.47 -8.91
N LEU A 295 12.78 -14.26 -9.94
CA LEU A 295 12.94 -14.96 -11.20
C LEU A 295 13.80 -14.05 -12.06
N ASP A 296 15.08 -14.40 -12.22
CA ASP A 296 15.97 -13.67 -13.13
C ASP A 296 15.47 -13.88 -14.56
N VAL A 297 14.97 -12.80 -15.17
CA VAL A 297 14.69 -12.77 -16.60
C VAL A 297 15.97 -12.27 -17.29
N PRO A 298 16.59 -13.05 -18.18
CA PRO A 298 17.75 -12.59 -18.94
C PRO A 298 17.39 -11.31 -19.69
N GLY A 299 18.21 -10.27 -19.52
CA GLY A 299 18.14 -9.05 -20.33
C GLY A 299 18.28 -9.34 -21.82
N ALA A 300 17.56 -8.59 -22.66
CA ALA A 300 17.79 -8.63 -24.11
C ALA A 300 19.02 -7.79 -24.52
N SER A 301 19.50 -6.90 -23.64
CA SER A 301 20.68 -6.06 -23.84
C SER A 301 21.78 -6.44 -22.88
N VAL A 302 23.03 -6.23 -23.29
CA VAL A 302 24.21 -6.34 -22.43
C VAL A 302 24.67 -4.93 -22.03
N ASP A 303 25.21 -4.77 -20.83
CA ASP A 303 25.85 -3.53 -20.39
C ASP A 303 27.21 -3.34 -21.10
N GLU A 304 27.87 -2.19 -20.87
CA GLU A 304 29.18 -1.89 -21.45
C GLU A 304 30.27 -2.91 -21.05
N ALA A 305 30.04 -3.69 -19.99
CA ALA A 305 30.92 -4.76 -19.51
C ALA A 305 30.52 -6.16 -20.05
N GLY A 306 29.52 -6.26 -20.93
CA GLY A 306 29.08 -7.51 -21.55
C GLY A 306 28.15 -8.36 -20.68
N ASN A 307 27.71 -7.88 -19.51
CA ASN A 307 26.75 -8.58 -18.66
C ASN A 307 25.32 -8.31 -19.12
N PRO A 308 24.41 -9.30 -19.12
CA PRO A 308 23.00 -9.06 -19.42
C PRO A 308 22.40 -8.02 -18.46
N VAL A 309 21.87 -6.92 -19.00
CA VAL A 309 21.15 -5.89 -18.22
C VAL A 309 19.92 -6.55 -17.61
N LYS A 310 19.88 -6.69 -16.28
CA LYS A 310 18.71 -7.25 -15.59
C LYS A 310 17.46 -6.47 -16.00
N ARG A 311 16.46 -7.15 -16.56
CA ARG A 311 15.14 -6.53 -16.81
C ARG A 311 14.59 -6.02 -15.48
N LYS A 312 13.95 -4.84 -15.51
CA LYS A 312 13.23 -4.31 -14.35
C LYS A 312 12.24 -5.36 -13.85
N VAL A 313 12.18 -5.53 -12.53
CA VAL A 313 11.20 -6.41 -11.88
C VAL A 313 9.81 -5.95 -12.27
N GLN A 314 8.99 -6.86 -12.81
CA GLN A 314 7.59 -6.59 -13.09
C GLN A 314 6.83 -6.60 -11.75
N TRP A 315 6.19 -5.48 -11.43
CA TRP A 315 5.37 -5.32 -10.23
C TRP A 315 3.92 -5.02 -10.61
N PRO A 316 2.92 -5.62 -9.94
CA PRO A 316 3.03 -6.68 -8.94
C PRO A 316 3.44 -8.03 -9.56
N ALA A 317 4.36 -8.74 -8.91
CA ALA A 317 4.85 -10.05 -9.39
C ALA A 317 3.87 -11.19 -9.06
N PHE A 318 3.13 -11.04 -7.97
CA PHE A 318 2.04 -11.93 -7.55
C PHE A 318 0.73 -11.19 -7.76
N LYS A 319 -0.14 -11.74 -8.60
CA LYS A 319 -1.46 -11.15 -8.89
C LYS A 319 -2.54 -12.00 -8.22
N TRP A 320 -3.45 -11.36 -7.52
CA TRP A 320 -4.48 -11.99 -6.70
C TRP A 320 -5.79 -12.18 -7.49
N SER A 321 -6.51 -13.27 -7.21
CA SER A 321 -7.91 -13.37 -7.63
C SER A 321 -8.77 -12.39 -6.84
N SER A 322 -9.90 -11.98 -7.41
CA SER A 322 -10.80 -10.97 -6.81
C SER A 322 -11.40 -11.36 -5.45
N ASP A 323 -11.37 -12.64 -5.10
CA ASP A 323 -11.94 -13.23 -3.89
C ASP A 323 -10.88 -13.74 -2.88
N ASP A 324 -9.60 -13.48 -3.15
CA ASP A 324 -8.46 -13.91 -2.35
C ASP A 324 -8.33 -15.44 -2.17
N GLN A 325 -8.93 -16.24 -3.07
CA GLN A 325 -8.77 -17.71 -3.03
C GLN A 325 -7.51 -18.19 -3.75
N TYR A 326 -7.02 -17.43 -4.72
CA TYR A 326 -5.84 -17.76 -5.49
C TYR A 326 -4.87 -16.58 -5.61
N VAL A 327 -3.59 -16.91 -5.69
CA VAL A 327 -2.55 -15.97 -6.11
C VAL A 327 -1.73 -16.62 -7.21
N ALA A 328 -1.41 -15.88 -8.25
CA ALA A 328 -0.65 -16.39 -9.38
C ALA A 328 0.64 -15.61 -9.61
N ARG A 329 1.66 -16.34 -10.06
CA ARG A 329 2.95 -15.80 -10.45
C ARG A 329 3.27 -16.21 -11.88
N LEU A 330 3.72 -15.24 -12.68
CA LEU A 330 4.19 -15.48 -14.04
C LEU A 330 5.61 -16.10 -14.01
N ASN A 331 5.79 -17.24 -14.68
CA ASN A 331 7.10 -17.72 -15.11
C ASN A 331 7.25 -17.40 -16.59
N GLN A 332 7.83 -16.22 -16.88
CA GLN A 332 7.84 -15.64 -18.21
C GLN A 332 8.35 -16.64 -19.27
N GLY A 333 7.62 -16.74 -20.38
CA GLY A 333 7.93 -17.63 -21.50
C GLY A 333 7.54 -19.10 -21.32
N THR A 334 7.08 -19.53 -20.15
CA THR A 334 6.89 -20.98 -19.88
C THR A 334 5.54 -21.36 -19.28
N SER A 335 5.11 -20.68 -18.21
CA SER A 335 3.97 -21.12 -17.41
C SER A 335 3.45 -20.03 -16.47
N ILE A 336 2.23 -20.21 -15.99
CA ILE A 336 1.65 -19.44 -14.89
C ILE A 336 1.49 -20.39 -13.70
N SER A 337 2.07 -20.04 -12.57
CA SER A 337 1.96 -20.81 -11.32
C SER A 337 0.85 -20.23 -10.47
N VAL A 338 -0.25 -20.99 -10.31
CA VAL A 338 -1.40 -20.59 -9.48
C VAL A 338 -1.31 -21.32 -8.14
N TYR A 339 -1.39 -20.59 -7.04
CA TYR A 339 -1.34 -21.09 -5.67
C TYR A 339 -2.69 -20.94 -5.00
N GLU A 340 -3.11 -21.98 -4.27
CA GLU A 340 -4.34 -22.00 -3.47
C GLU A 340 -4.06 -21.41 -2.08
N LEU A 341 -4.86 -20.43 -1.67
CA LEU A 341 -4.76 -19.77 -0.37
C LEU A 341 -5.71 -20.44 0.64
N PRO A 342 -5.35 -20.51 1.93
CA PRO A 342 -4.13 -19.98 2.56
C PRO A 342 -2.92 -20.94 2.48
N ARG A 343 -3.10 -22.17 1.99
CA ARG A 343 -2.07 -23.22 2.08
C ARG A 343 -0.84 -22.99 1.20
N MET A 344 -0.91 -22.08 0.23
CA MET A 344 0.15 -21.76 -0.72
C MET A 344 0.67 -22.97 -1.52
N GLY A 345 -0.18 -23.99 -1.70
CA GLY A 345 0.09 -25.13 -2.58
C GLY A 345 -0.22 -24.79 -4.03
N LEU A 346 0.53 -25.35 -4.99
CA LEU A 346 0.21 -25.21 -6.41
C LEU A 346 -1.13 -25.89 -6.72
N LEU A 347 -1.99 -25.22 -7.50
CA LEU A 347 -3.26 -25.76 -7.99
C LEU A 347 -3.04 -27.04 -8.80
N ASP A 348 -3.59 -28.17 -8.36
CA ASP A 348 -3.30 -29.52 -8.85
C ASP A 348 -1.82 -29.91 -8.84
N LYS A 349 -1.04 -29.33 -7.92
CA LYS A 349 0.40 -29.56 -7.74
C LYS A 349 1.26 -29.24 -8.98
N THR A 350 0.72 -28.54 -9.97
CA THR A 350 1.39 -28.27 -11.24
C THR A 350 1.12 -26.85 -11.73
N SER A 351 2.13 -26.21 -12.33
CA SER A 351 1.95 -24.92 -12.99
C SER A 351 1.20 -25.10 -14.32
N ILE A 352 0.37 -24.12 -14.68
CA ILE A 352 -0.35 -24.11 -15.95
C ILE A 352 0.66 -23.78 -17.05
N LYS A 353 1.00 -24.77 -17.87
CA LYS A 353 1.96 -24.60 -18.97
C LYS A 353 1.33 -23.80 -20.10
N ILE A 354 1.92 -22.64 -20.39
CA ILE A 354 1.51 -21.74 -21.47
C ILE A 354 2.80 -21.27 -22.13
N ASP A 355 3.16 -21.94 -23.23
CA ASP A 355 4.40 -21.66 -23.94
C ASP A 355 4.41 -20.22 -24.46
N GLY A 356 5.49 -19.50 -24.20
CA GLY A 356 5.64 -18.12 -24.63
C GLY A 356 4.84 -17.07 -23.86
N VAL A 357 4.23 -17.39 -22.72
CA VAL A 357 3.42 -16.41 -21.97
C VAL A 357 4.24 -15.18 -21.58
N VAL A 358 3.77 -13.99 -21.97
CA VAL A 358 4.49 -12.72 -21.71
C VAL A 358 3.89 -11.97 -20.54
N ASP A 359 2.56 -11.93 -20.42
CA ASP A 359 1.85 -11.31 -19.31
C ASP A 359 0.49 -11.99 -19.10
N PHE A 360 -0.07 -11.81 -17.91
CA PHE A 360 -1.40 -12.29 -17.54
C PHE A 360 -2.04 -11.37 -16.52
N ASP A 361 -3.36 -11.33 -16.44
CA ASP A 361 -4.06 -10.54 -15.42
C ASP A 361 -5.37 -11.18 -14.99
N TRP A 362 -5.69 -11.09 -13.70
CA TRP A 362 -6.96 -11.58 -13.16
C TRP A 362 -8.09 -10.61 -13.47
N ALA A 363 -9.31 -11.14 -13.61
CA ALA A 363 -10.50 -10.32 -13.59
C ALA A 363 -10.57 -9.59 -12.22
N PRO A 364 -10.79 -8.27 -12.20
CA PRO A 364 -10.77 -7.47 -10.97
C PRO A 364 -11.97 -7.74 -10.06
N ALA A 365 -13.00 -8.40 -10.58
CA ALA A 365 -14.19 -8.83 -9.84
C ALA A 365 -14.56 -10.26 -10.22
N THR A 366 -15.31 -10.93 -9.34
CA THR A 366 -15.84 -12.27 -9.64
C THR A 366 -16.94 -12.14 -10.68
N VAL A 367 -16.68 -12.62 -11.89
CA VAL A 367 -17.58 -12.50 -13.03
C VAL A 367 -18.53 -13.69 -13.09
N ILE A 368 -19.82 -13.43 -13.19
CA ILE A 368 -20.83 -14.45 -13.49
C ILE A 368 -21.14 -14.40 -14.98
N ARG A 369 -20.67 -15.39 -15.73
CA ARG A 369 -20.94 -15.51 -17.17
C ARG A 369 -22.28 -16.18 -17.43
N ASP A 370 -22.94 -15.78 -18.53
CA ASP A 370 -24.21 -16.40 -18.91
C ASP A 370 -24.10 -17.92 -19.06
N GLY A 371 -25.03 -18.64 -18.43
CA GLY A 371 -25.08 -20.11 -18.45
C GLY A 371 -24.11 -20.83 -17.50
N VAL A 372 -23.20 -20.13 -16.81
CA VAL A 372 -22.26 -20.74 -15.86
C VAL A 372 -22.81 -20.62 -14.43
N LYS A 373 -22.99 -21.76 -13.77
CA LYS A 373 -23.49 -21.82 -12.38
C LYS A 373 -22.43 -22.29 -11.37
N THR A 374 -21.31 -22.78 -11.86
CA THR A 374 -20.19 -23.21 -11.03
C THR A 374 -19.31 -22.03 -10.69
N TYR A 375 -18.60 -22.12 -9.57
CA TYR A 375 -17.60 -21.15 -9.19
C TYR A 375 -16.49 -21.09 -10.25
N GLU A 376 -16.11 -19.86 -10.63
CA GLU A 376 -14.93 -19.60 -11.44
C GLU A 376 -14.32 -18.24 -11.12
N GLN A 377 -12.99 -18.18 -11.16
CA GLN A 377 -12.23 -16.95 -11.33
C GLN A 377 -11.66 -16.93 -12.74
N LEU A 378 -11.66 -15.77 -13.38
CA LEU A 378 -11.15 -15.62 -14.73
C LEU A 378 -9.81 -14.89 -14.69
N PHE A 379 -8.86 -15.35 -15.50
CA PHE A 379 -7.70 -14.55 -15.85
C PHE A 379 -7.47 -14.60 -17.36
N CYS A 380 -6.95 -13.52 -17.91
CA CYS A 380 -6.51 -13.45 -19.29
C CYS A 380 -4.99 -13.52 -19.36
N TYR A 381 -4.47 -14.05 -20.46
CA TYR A 381 -3.04 -14.11 -20.73
C TYR A 381 -2.80 -13.91 -22.22
N TRP A 382 -1.56 -13.55 -22.58
CA TRP A 382 -1.18 -13.46 -23.98
C TRP A 382 0.19 -14.08 -24.26
N THR A 383 0.33 -14.58 -25.48
CA THR A 383 1.55 -15.16 -26.05
C THR A 383 1.85 -14.49 -27.39
N PRO A 384 3.12 -14.15 -27.68
CA PRO A 384 3.53 -13.59 -28.96
C PRO A 384 3.53 -14.68 -30.05
N GLU A 385 3.85 -14.29 -31.28
CA GLU A 385 4.06 -15.24 -32.38
C GLU A 385 5.31 -16.09 -32.11
N ILE A 386 5.17 -17.41 -32.20
CA ILE A 386 6.27 -18.36 -31.97
C ILE A 386 6.30 -19.37 -33.11
N GLY A 387 7.33 -19.27 -33.95
CA GLY A 387 7.47 -20.12 -35.13
C GLY A 387 6.29 -19.94 -36.08
N SER A 388 5.51 -21.00 -36.29
CA SER A 388 4.28 -20.98 -37.10
C SER A 388 3.01 -20.67 -36.30
N ASN A 389 3.09 -20.58 -34.97
CA ASN A 389 1.94 -20.31 -34.12
C ASN A 389 1.67 -18.80 -34.08
N PRO A 390 0.43 -18.34 -34.35
CA PRO A 390 0.07 -16.93 -34.25
C PRO A 390 0.13 -16.44 -32.80
N ALA A 391 0.19 -15.12 -32.64
CA ALA A 391 0.00 -14.52 -31.32
C ALA A 391 -1.41 -14.87 -30.82
N LYS A 392 -1.54 -15.12 -29.53
CA LYS A 392 -2.78 -15.59 -28.93
C LYS A 392 -3.07 -14.83 -27.66
N VAL A 393 -4.32 -14.42 -27.50
CA VAL A 393 -4.88 -14.01 -26.22
C VAL A 393 -5.87 -15.08 -25.77
N GLY A 394 -5.68 -15.61 -24.57
CA GLY A 394 -6.56 -16.59 -23.96
C GLY A 394 -7.25 -16.03 -22.73
N LEU A 395 -8.55 -16.29 -22.61
CA LEU A 395 -9.30 -16.13 -21.37
C LEU A 395 -9.51 -17.52 -20.76
N MET A 396 -9.02 -17.73 -19.54
CA MET A 396 -9.04 -19.02 -18.84
C MET A 396 -9.87 -18.94 -17.55
N SER A 397 -10.57 -20.03 -17.25
CA SER A 397 -11.32 -20.23 -16.02
C SER A 397 -10.50 -21.03 -15.00
N VAL A 398 -10.53 -20.62 -13.73
CA VAL A 398 -9.87 -21.28 -12.58
C VAL A 398 -10.96 -21.61 -11.56
N PRO A 399 -11.01 -22.85 -11.01
CA PRO A 399 -9.97 -23.88 -11.05
C PRO A 399 -10.02 -24.85 -12.24
N SER A 400 -11.02 -24.77 -13.13
CA SER A 400 -11.21 -25.75 -14.20
C SER A 400 -10.06 -25.82 -15.23
N LYS A 401 -9.26 -24.75 -15.33
CA LYS A 401 -8.21 -24.54 -16.35
C LYS A 401 -8.74 -24.58 -17.78
N GLU A 402 -10.05 -24.43 -17.96
CA GLU A 402 -10.70 -24.39 -19.26
C GLU A 402 -10.45 -23.03 -19.93
N VAL A 403 -10.01 -23.07 -21.19
CA VAL A 403 -9.88 -21.84 -21.99
C VAL A 403 -11.24 -21.46 -22.53
N VAL A 404 -11.89 -20.51 -21.87
CA VAL A 404 -13.21 -19.96 -22.19
C VAL A 404 -13.25 -19.37 -23.59
N ARG A 405 -12.24 -18.55 -23.92
CA ARG A 405 -12.16 -17.87 -25.22
C ARG A 405 -10.70 -17.73 -25.64
N THR A 406 -10.47 -17.82 -26.95
CA THR A 406 -9.17 -17.59 -27.56
C THR A 406 -9.35 -16.65 -28.74
N LEU A 407 -8.49 -15.64 -28.82
CA LEU A 407 -8.34 -14.76 -29.97
C LEU A 407 -6.95 -14.96 -30.56
N ASN A 408 -6.88 -15.24 -31.86
CA ASN A 408 -5.63 -15.35 -32.60
C ASN A 408 -5.38 -14.04 -33.35
N LEU A 409 -4.14 -13.56 -33.28
CA LEU A 409 -3.70 -12.28 -33.80
C LEU A 409 -2.46 -12.48 -34.68
N PHE A 410 -2.27 -11.59 -35.65
CA PHE A 410 -1.16 -11.63 -36.61
C PHE A 410 -0.44 -10.28 -36.67
N SER A 411 0.86 -10.33 -36.97
CA SER A 411 1.77 -9.19 -37.04
C SER A 411 1.80 -8.39 -35.73
N VAL A 412 1.79 -9.07 -34.59
CA VAL A 412 1.75 -8.44 -33.25
C VAL A 412 3.15 -8.11 -32.76
N THR A 413 3.33 -6.89 -32.28
CA THR A 413 4.55 -6.43 -31.60
C THR A 413 4.40 -6.52 -30.08
N ASP A 414 3.30 -6.00 -29.54
CA ASP A 414 3.00 -6.02 -28.11
C ASP A 414 1.48 -6.09 -27.89
N ALA A 415 1.07 -6.60 -26.74
CA ALA A 415 -0.32 -6.59 -26.30
C ALA A 415 -0.43 -6.18 -24.83
N LYS A 416 -1.35 -5.26 -24.52
CA LYS A 416 -1.70 -4.87 -23.16
C LYS A 416 -3.14 -5.27 -22.85
N LEU A 417 -3.35 -5.76 -21.63
CA LEU A 417 -4.61 -6.28 -21.14
C LEU A 417 -5.23 -5.24 -20.21
N HIS A 418 -6.43 -4.76 -20.53
CA HIS A 418 -7.14 -3.74 -19.75
C HIS A 418 -8.52 -4.26 -19.35
N TRP A 419 -8.67 -4.60 -18.07
CA TRP A 419 -9.94 -5.01 -17.49
C TRP A 419 -10.82 -3.83 -17.09
N GLN A 420 -12.12 -3.93 -17.36
CA GLN A 420 -13.11 -3.06 -16.74
C GLN A 420 -13.33 -3.49 -15.28
N SER A 421 -13.56 -2.53 -14.37
CA SER A 421 -13.57 -2.75 -12.91
C SER A 421 -14.50 -3.86 -12.38
N GLU A 422 -15.61 -4.18 -13.07
CA GLU A 422 -16.52 -5.28 -12.71
C GLU A 422 -16.28 -6.56 -13.54
N GLY A 423 -15.19 -6.60 -14.30
CA GLY A 423 -14.86 -7.69 -15.22
C GLY A 423 -15.87 -7.88 -16.36
N ALA A 424 -16.72 -6.88 -16.65
CA ALA A 424 -17.71 -6.97 -17.71
C ALA A 424 -17.07 -7.00 -19.10
N TYR A 425 -15.99 -6.23 -19.26
CA TYR A 425 -15.24 -6.08 -20.51
C TYR A 425 -13.75 -6.29 -20.26
N LEU A 426 -13.07 -6.86 -21.25
CA LEU A 426 -11.61 -6.91 -21.34
C LEU A 426 -11.23 -6.31 -22.69
N CYS A 427 -10.46 -5.22 -22.67
CA CYS A 427 -9.85 -4.67 -23.89
C CYS A 427 -8.43 -5.23 -24.00
N VAL A 428 -8.11 -5.79 -25.16
CA VAL A 428 -6.73 -6.10 -25.55
C VAL A 428 -6.27 -5.01 -26.50
N LYS A 429 -5.35 -4.17 -26.04
CA LYS A 429 -4.68 -3.17 -26.86
C LYS A 429 -3.52 -3.84 -27.57
N VAL A 430 -3.67 -4.03 -28.88
CA VAL A 430 -2.71 -4.79 -29.70
C VAL A 430 -1.97 -3.82 -30.62
N ASP A 431 -0.65 -3.74 -30.46
CA ASP A 431 0.20 -2.96 -31.36
C ASP A 431 0.67 -3.87 -32.50
N ARG A 432 0.17 -3.59 -33.70
CA ARG A 432 0.46 -4.34 -34.92
C ARG A 432 1.55 -3.64 -35.73
N HIS A 433 2.52 -4.39 -36.23
CA HIS A 433 3.48 -3.86 -37.18
C HIS A 433 3.05 -4.15 -38.62
N SER A 434 3.39 -3.25 -39.54
CA SER A 434 3.24 -3.52 -40.97
C SER A 434 4.16 -4.66 -41.44
N LYS A 435 3.87 -5.27 -42.59
CA LYS A 435 4.71 -6.34 -43.17
C LYS A 435 6.19 -5.94 -43.31
N SER A 436 6.47 -4.66 -43.52
CA SER A 436 7.84 -4.11 -43.60
C SER A 436 8.47 -3.83 -42.24
N LYS A 437 7.73 -3.97 -41.13
CA LYS A 437 8.10 -3.62 -39.74
C LYS A 437 8.48 -2.15 -39.54
N LYS A 438 8.06 -1.27 -40.45
CA LYS A 438 8.40 0.16 -40.43
C LYS A 438 7.35 1.04 -39.77
N SER A 439 6.12 0.55 -39.67
CA SER A 439 5.02 1.31 -39.10
C SER A 439 4.25 0.48 -38.08
N LEU A 440 3.80 1.14 -37.01
CA LEU A 440 2.94 0.57 -35.98
C LEU A 440 1.52 1.13 -36.09
N ALA A 441 0.52 0.26 -35.97
CA ALA A 441 -0.89 0.60 -35.87
C ALA A 441 -1.49 -0.13 -34.67
N THR A 442 -2.31 0.55 -33.88
CA THR A 442 -2.97 -0.09 -32.73
C THR A 442 -4.39 -0.51 -33.09
N SER A 443 -4.77 -1.70 -32.68
CA SER A 443 -6.15 -2.18 -32.70
C SER A 443 -6.63 -2.52 -31.30
N LEU A 444 -7.88 -2.21 -30.99
CA LEU A 444 -8.50 -2.56 -29.71
C LEU A 444 -9.48 -3.71 -29.92
N GLU A 445 -9.24 -4.82 -29.24
CA GLU A 445 -10.06 -6.04 -29.29
C GLU A 445 -10.81 -6.17 -27.95
N ILE A 446 -12.13 -5.96 -27.96
CA ILE A 446 -12.97 -5.89 -26.75
C ILE A 446 -13.75 -7.19 -26.58
N PHE A 447 -13.50 -7.90 -25.49
CA PHE A 447 -14.21 -9.10 -25.08
C PHE A 447 -15.38 -8.71 -24.19
N ARG A 448 -16.59 -9.18 -24.52
CA ARG A 448 -17.77 -9.01 -23.66
C ARG A 448 -17.95 -10.23 -22.77
N VAL A 449 -17.34 -10.19 -21.59
CA VAL A 449 -17.09 -11.38 -20.77
C VAL A 449 -18.37 -11.96 -20.17
N LYS A 450 -19.32 -11.10 -19.79
CA LYS A 450 -20.61 -11.53 -19.21
C LYS A 450 -21.56 -12.15 -20.24
N GLU A 451 -21.39 -11.85 -21.53
CA GLU A 451 -22.25 -12.32 -22.61
C GLU A 451 -21.94 -13.78 -23.02
N LYS A 452 -22.97 -14.48 -23.51
CA LYS A 452 -22.85 -15.87 -23.93
C LYS A 452 -21.80 -16.04 -25.03
N GLY A 453 -20.83 -16.92 -24.79
CA GLY A 453 -19.76 -17.22 -25.76
C GLY A 453 -18.64 -16.18 -25.82
N VAL A 454 -18.69 -15.14 -24.99
CA VAL A 454 -17.68 -14.07 -24.91
C VAL A 454 -17.36 -13.49 -26.30
N PRO A 455 -18.33 -12.80 -26.94
CA PRO A 455 -18.10 -12.20 -28.24
C PRO A 455 -16.97 -11.17 -28.15
N VAL A 456 -16.21 -11.07 -29.25
CA VAL A 456 -15.08 -10.17 -29.39
C VAL A 456 -15.43 -9.15 -30.48
N GLU A 457 -15.33 -7.88 -30.13
CA GLU A 457 -15.57 -6.74 -31.00
C GLU A 457 -14.24 -6.03 -31.30
N VAL A 458 -14.03 -5.67 -32.56
CA VAL A 458 -12.82 -4.95 -32.99
C VAL A 458 -13.16 -3.48 -33.21
N VAL A 459 -12.50 -2.59 -32.48
CA VAL A 459 -12.59 -1.14 -32.68
C VAL A 459 -11.44 -0.69 -33.58
N ASP A 460 -11.73 -0.57 -34.88
CA ASP A 460 -10.75 -0.22 -35.93
C ASP A 460 -10.84 1.26 -36.37
N SER A 461 -11.53 2.09 -35.60
CA SER A 461 -11.62 3.54 -35.89
C SER A 461 -10.35 4.32 -35.52
N ILE A 462 -9.43 3.68 -34.77
CA ILE A 462 -8.17 4.28 -34.33
C ILE A 462 -7.07 3.93 -35.33
N LYS A 463 -6.52 4.94 -36.00
CA LYS A 463 -5.43 4.75 -36.98
C LYS A 463 -4.03 4.92 -36.36
N ASP A 464 -3.95 5.72 -35.31
CA ASP A 464 -2.72 6.11 -34.64
C ASP A 464 -2.35 5.13 -33.52
N THR A 465 -1.13 5.26 -32.99
CA THR A 465 -0.68 4.41 -31.89
C THR A 465 -1.33 4.88 -30.59
N VAL A 466 -2.01 3.97 -29.88
CA VAL A 466 -2.58 4.27 -28.55
C VAL A 466 -1.45 4.22 -27.52
N ILE A 467 -1.27 5.29 -26.77
CA ILE A 467 -0.28 5.36 -25.68
C ILE A 467 -0.90 5.15 -24.30
N ASN A 468 -2.17 5.51 -24.12
CA ASN A 468 -2.89 5.30 -22.87
C ASN A 468 -4.35 4.93 -23.15
N PHE A 469 -4.92 4.08 -22.30
CA PHE A 469 -6.28 3.56 -22.40
C PHE A 469 -6.84 3.38 -20.99
N ALA A 470 -8.05 3.86 -20.75
CA ALA A 470 -8.73 3.67 -19.47
C ALA A 470 -10.23 3.43 -19.64
N TRP A 471 -10.70 2.34 -19.04
CA TRP A 471 -12.12 2.05 -18.87
C TRP A 471 -12.76 2.95 -17.82
N GLU A 472 -14.01 3.32 -18.05
CA GLU A 472 -14.86 3.89 -17.02
C GLU A 472 -15.13 2.86 -15.91
N PRO A 473 -14.87 3.20 -14.63
CA PRO A 473 -15.27 2.37 -13.49
C PRO A 473 -16.78 2.16 -13.46
N LYS A 474 -17.21 0.90 -13.35
CA LYS A 474 -18.62 0.47 -13.31
C LYS A 474 -19.46 0.92 -14.53
N GLY A 475 -18.81 1.34 -15.60
CA GLY A 475 -19.45 1.74 -16.85
C GLY A 475 -18.98 0.90 -18.05
N ASP A 476 -19.46 1.31 -19.22
CA ASP A 476 -19.20 0.70 -20.52
C ASP A 476 -18.53 1.67 -21.50
N ARG A 477 -17.96 2.78 -21.00
CA ARG A 477 -17.26 3.78 -21.82
C ARG A 477 -15.77 3.71 -21.59
N PHE A 478 -15.00 4.25 -22.53
CA PHE A 478 -13.55 4.34 -22.36
C PHE A 478 -12.97 5.54 -23.11
N VAL A 479 -11.77 5.93 -22.68
CA VAL A 479 -10.96 6.97 -23.34
C VAL A 479 -9.64 6.36 -23.77
N ALA A 480 -9.18 6.76 -24.95
CA ALA A 480 -7.87 6.41 -25.47
C ALA A 480 -7.11 7.67 -25.87
N ILE A 481 -5.84 7.76 -25.44
CA ILE A 481 -4.91 8.80 -25.89
C ILE A 481 -4.04 8.17 -26.98
N THR A 482 -4.00 8.83 -28.13
CA THR A 482 -3.21 8.41 -29.29
C THR A 482 -2.10 9.41 -29.59
N THR A 483 -1.04 8.93 -30.23
CA THR A 483 0.02 9.76 -30.78
C THR A 483 0.26 9.39 -32.24
N ALA A 484 0.50 10.41 -33.06
CA ALA A 484 1.05 10.20 -34.39
C ALA A 484 2.41 9.47 -34.27
N GLU A 485 2.69 8.62 -35.26
CA GLU A 485 3.90 7.81 -35.28
C GLU A 485 5.17 8.69 -35.34
N VAL A 486 6.09 8.47 -34.39
CA VAL A 486 7.35 9.20 -34.31
C VAL A 486 8.42 8.41 -35.07
N VAL A 487 8.75 8.88 -36.28
CA VAL A 487 9.72 8.22 -37.18
C VAL A 487 11.17 8.31 -36.66
N ALA A 488 11.47 9.23 -35.73
CA ALA A 488 12.78 9.40 -35.09
C ALA A 488 12.64 10.09 -33.73
N ALA A 489 13.51 9.76 -32.75
CA ALA A 489 13.52 10.41 -31.44
C ALA A 489 13.79 11.92 -31.58
N THR A 490 12.73 12.73 -31.57
CA THR A 490 12.82 14.20 -31.58
C THR A 490 12.91 14.73 -30.16
N ALA A 491 13.59 15.87 -29.99
CA ALA A 491 13.71 16.54 -28.69
C ALA A 491 12.36 17.04 -28.14
N VAL A 492 11.38 17.27 -29.01
CA VAL A 492 10.00 17.64 -28.65
C VAL A 492 9.11 16.41 -28.82
N PRO A 493 8.36 15.98 -27.80
CA PRO A 493 7.38 14.92 -27.91
C PRO A 493 6.30 15.26 -28.96
N PRO A 494 5.79 14.26 -29.71
CA PRO A 494 4.68 14.48 -30.62
C PRO A 494 3.44 14.98 -29.86
N LYS A 495 2.62 15.78 -30.55
CA LYS A 495 1.29 16.13 -30.04
C LYS A 495 0.41 14.88 -29.97
N THR A 496 -0.40 14.82 -28.92
CA THR A 496 -1.33 13.71 -28.68
C THR A 496 -2.75 14.11 -29.07
N SER A 497 -3.60 13.09 -29.23
CA SER A 497 -5.03 13.24 -29.46
C SER A 497 -5.80 12.40 -28.45
N VAL A 498 -6.89 12.96 -27.92
CA VAL A 498 -7.72 12.33 -26.91
C VAL A 498 -9.03 11.89 -27.56
N SER A 499 -9.30 10.59 -27.60
CA SER A 499 -10.48 10.02 -28.25
C SER A 499 -11.40 9.33 -27.25
N PHE A 500 -12.68 9.70 -27.30
CA PHE A 500 -13.73 9.21 -26.42
C PHE A 500 -14.59 8.16 -27.14
N PHE A 501 -14.96 7.09 -26.44
CA PHE A 501 -15.74 5.99 -26.99
C PHE A 501 -16.89 5.60 -26.07
N CYS A 502 -18.02 5.25 -26.68
CA CYS A 502 -19.19 4.75 -25.97
C CYS A 502 -20.00 3.78 -26.84
N PRO A 503 -20.82 2.91 -26.25
CA PRO A 503 -21.72 2.04 -27.01
C PRO A 503 -22.84 2.82 -27.72
N GLU A 504 -23.31 2.28 -28.83
CA GLU A 504 -24.57 2.70 -29.47
C GLU A 504 -25.80 2.32 -28.62
N LYS A 505 -26.84 3.14 -28.70
CA LYS A 505 -28.15 2.80 -28.15
C LYS A 505 -28.82 1.73 -28.99
N VAL A 506 -29.15 0.58 -28.39
CA VAL A 506 -29.93 -0.47 -29.04
C VAL A 506 -31.43 -0.25 -28.81
N LYS A 507 -32.24 -0.39 -29.88
CA LYS A 507 -33.71 -0.34 -29.77
C LYS A 507 -34.20 -1.43 -28.81
N GLY A 508 -34.86 -1.03 -27.72
CA GLY A 508 -35.37 -1.93 -26.69
C GLY A 508 -34.56 -1.99 -25.39
N GLY A 509 -33.42 -1.28 -25.30
CA GLY A 509 -32.75 -0.92 -24.03
C GLY A 509 -32.11 -2.04 -23.22
N ALA A 510 -32.22 -3.31 -23.63
CA ALA A 510 -31.73 -4.45 -22.86
C ALA A 510 -30.33 -4.95 -23.25
N ALA A 511 -29.81 -4.55 -24.42
CA ALA A 511 -28.51 -5.00 -24.94
C ALA A 511 -27.57 -3.82 -25.19
N VAL A 512 -26.28 -4.04 -24.95
CA VAL A 512 -25.22 -3.05 -25.20
C VAL A 512 -24.89 -3.06 -26.69
N GLY A 513 -24.95 -1.90 -27.35
CA GLY A 513 -24.63 -1.75 -28.77
C GLY A 513 -23.14 -1.91 -29.06
N ASN A 514 -22.75 -1.74 -30.32
CA ASN A 514 -21.34 -1.74 -30.69
C ASN A 514 -20.66 -0.46 -30.14
N PHE A 515 -19.39 -0.57 -29.80
CA PHE A 515 -18.56 0.56 -29.40
C PHE A 515 -18.30 1.47 -30.60
N LYS A 516 -18.62 2.75 -30.43
CA LYS A 516 -18.37 3.79 -31.44
C LYS A 516 -17.53 4.90 -30.88
N HIS A 517 -16.79 5.51 -31.80
CA HIS A 517 -16.11 6.78 -31.56
C HIS A 517 -17.15 7.87 -31.32
N LEU A 518 -16.95 8.66 -30.26
CA LEU A 518 -17.79 9.80 -29.90
C LEU A 518 -17.19 11.09 -30.44
N ARG A 519 -16.02 11.47 -29.92
CA ARG A 519 -15.28 12.69 -30.29
C ARG A 519 -13.78 12.50 -30.10
N THR A 520 -12.99 13.28 -30.85
CA THR A 520 -11.54 13.40 -30.68
C THR A 520 -11.16 14.86 -30.48
N TYR A 521 -10.28 15.12 -29.51
CA TYR A 521 -9.61 16.41 -29.34
C TYR A 521 -8.14 16.25 -29.73
N ASP A 522 -7.76 16.85 -30.85
CA ASP A 522 -6.41 16.79 -31.40
C ASP A 522 -5.49 17.88 -30.84
N LYS A 523 -4.18 17.72 -31.11
CA LYS A 523 -3.12 18.72 -30.82
C LYS A 523 -2.94 19.01 -29.32
N LYS A 524 -3.20 18.02 -28.47
CA LYS A 524 -2.99 18.05 -27.03
C LYS A 524 -1.57 17.63 -26.64
N ASN A 525 -1.26 17.70 -25.34
CA ASN A 525 -0.06 17.14 -24.74
C ASN A 525 -0.38 16.06 -23.70
N SER A 526 -1.65 15.68 -23.58
CA SER A 526 -2.15 14.78 -22.55
C SER A 526 -1.54 13.40 -22.67
N ASN A 527 -1.22 12.79 -21.53
CA ASN A 527 -0.61 11.48 -21.43
C ASN A 527 -1.27 10.55 -20.40
N ALA A 528 -2.17 11.08 -19.56
CA ALA A 528 -2.83 10.35 -18.49
C ALA A 528 -4.35 10.56 -18.49
N ILE A 529 -5.09 9.54 -18.04
CA ILE A 529 -6.54 9.51 -17.96
C ILE A 529 -6.93 9.04 -16.55
N TYR A 530 -7.71 9.85 -15.84
CA TYR A 530 -8.15 9.57 -14.47
C TYR A 530 -9.67 9.65 -14.39
N TRP A 531 -10.33 8.50 -14.31
CA TRP A 531 -11.78 8.43 -14.15
C TRP A 531 -12.21 8.57 -12.69
N SER A 532 -13.35 9.22 -12.48
CA SER A 532 -14.04 9.16 -11.19
C SER A 532 -14.38 7.71 -10.84
N PRO A 533 -14.20 7.26 -9.58
CA PRO A 533 -14.56 5.90 -9.14
C PRO A 533 -16.05 5.55 -9.27
N LYS A 534 -16.91 6.55 -9.51
CA LYS A 534 -18.34 6.38 -9.79
C LYS A 534 -18.68 6.41 -11.28
N GLY A 535 -17.70 6.61 -12.15
CA GLY A 535 -17.91 6.85 -13.58
C GLY A 535 -18.35 8.29 -13.87
N ARG A 536 -18.92 8.51 -15.06
CA ARG A 536 -19.40 9.79 -15.61
C ARG A 536 -18.31 10.84 -15.86
N PHE A 537 -17.52 11.19 -14.85
CA PHE A 537 -16.50 12.23 -14.93
C PHE A 537 -15.11 11.64 -15.19
N VAL A 538 -14.34 12.30 -16.05
CA VAL A 538 -12.97 11.91 -16.38
C VAL A 538 -12.08 13.13 -16.52
N ILE A 539 -10.86 13.03 -15.97
CA ILE A 539 -9.81 14.02 -16.13
C ILE A 539 -8.80 13.48 -17.12
N VAL A 540 -8.49 14.30 -18.12
CA VAL A 540 -7.41 14.04 -19.06
C VAL A 540 -6.32 15.05 -18.77
N ALA A 541 -5.11 14.54 -18.49
CA ALA A 541 -4.04 15.36 -17.93
C ALA A 541 -2.70 15.12 -18.61
N THR A 542 -1.81 16.10 -18.47
CA THR A 542 -0.37 15.92 -18.70
C THR A 542 0.36 15.89 -17.38
N VAL A 543 0.79 14.69 -16.96
CA VAL A 543 1.59 14.50 -15.74
C VAL A 543 3.04 14.24 -16.08
N HIS A 544 3.93 14.44 -15.10
CA HIS A 544 5.37 14.16 -15.22
C HIS A 544 6.08 14.97 -16.33
N SER A 545 5.56 16.16 -16.64
CA SER A 545 6.14 17.09 -17.61
C SER A 545 6.36 18.46 -16.97
N GLN A 546 7.53 19.05 -17.21
CA GLN A 546 7.85 20.39 -16.72
C GLN A 546 7.39 21.50 -17.69
N GLN A 547 7.01 21.13 -18.92
CA GLN A 547 6.63 22.09 -19.97
C GLN A 547 5.11 22.16 -20.20
N SER A 548 4.37 21.16 -19.74
CA SER A 548 2.92 21.08 -19.93
C SER A 548 2.32 20.36 -18.73
N PHE A 549 1.27 20.92 -18.19
CA PHE A 549 0.66 20.52 -16.92
C PHE A 549 -0.84 20.80 -16.93
N ASP A 550 -1.43 20.70 -18.13
CA ASP A 550 -2.84 20.91 -18.40
C ASP A 550 -3.69 19.77 -17.82
N LEU A 551 -4.83 20.15 -17.23
CA LEU A 551 -5.88 19.30 -16.70
C LEU A 551 -7.20 19.66 -17.37
N GLU A 552 -7.84 18.69 -18.01
CA GLU A 552 -9.12 18.88 -18.69
C GLU A 552 -10.20 17.99 -18.04
N PHE A 553 -11.25 18.62 -17.52
CA PHE A 553 -12.35 17.95 -16.82
C PHE A 553 -13.50 17.72 -17.78
N TYR A 554 -13.87 16.46 -18.00
CA TYR A 554 -14.93 16.07 -18.91
C TYR A 554 -16.10 15.38 -18.17
N ASP A 555 -17.33 15.72 -18.56
CA ASP A 555 -18.55 14.99 -18.19
C ASP A 555 -19.03 14.17 -19.40
N MET A 556 -19.18 12.86 -19.23
CA MET A 556 -19.65 11.94 -20.28
C MET A 556 -21.18 11.81 -20.35
N ASP A 557 -21.91 12.30 -19.34
CA ASP A 557 -23.38 12.30 -19.27
C ASP A 557 -23.90 13.70 -18.96
N PHE A 558 -23.46 14.69 -19.72
CA PHE A 558 -23.94 16.06 -19.53
C PHE A 558 -25.46 16.15 -19.77
N ASP A 559 -26.18 16.78 -18.85
CA ASP A 559 -27.65 16.86 -18.87
C ASP A 559 -28.22 17.87 -19.90
N GLY A 560 -27.36 18.62 -20.58
CA GLY A 560 -27.73 19.60 -21.61
C GLY A 560 -28.14 19.01 -22.95
N GLU A 561 -28.35 19.88 -23.94
CA GLU A 561 -28.72 19.45 -25.30
C GLU A 561 -27.64 18.59 -25.94
N LYS A 562 -28.07 17.46 -26.50
CA LYS A 562 -27.17 16.53 -27.17
C LYS A 562 -27.04 16.88 -28.65
N PRO A 563 -25.82 16.95 -29.21
CA PRO A 563 -25.64 17.17 -30.64
C PRO A 563 -26.39 16.11 -31.47
N GLU A 564 -27.06 16.54 -32.55
CA GLU A 564 -27.86 15.65 -33.42
C GLU A 564 -27.06 14.47 -33.99
N ALA A 565 -25.76 14.69 -34.24
CA ALA A 565 -24.82 13.66 -34.71
C ALA A 565 -24.58 12.54 -33.68
N GLU A 566 -24.85 12.78 -32.40
CA GLU A 566 -24.56 11.87 -31.29
C GLU A 566 -25.83 11.27 -30.67
N LYS A 567 -27.02 11.61 -31.19
CA LYS A 567 -28.31 11.22 -30.60
C LYS A 567 -28.46 9.72 -30.32
N ASP A 568 -27.89 8.89 -31.21
CA ASP A 568 -27.94 7.44 -31.19
C ASP A 568 -26.85 6.81 -30.30
N LEU A 569 -25.95 7.62 -29.71
CA LEU A 569 -24.92 7.18 -28.78
C LEU A 569 -25.42 7.24 -27.33
N THR A 570 -24.79 6.49 -26.44
CA THR A 570 -25.15 6.43 -25.00
C THR A 570 -24.64 7.61 -24.18
N ALA A 571 -23.56 8.28 -24.59
CA ALA A 571 -22.90 9.37 -23.84
C ALA A 571 -23.18 10.76 -24.43
N ASN A 572 -23.22 11.81 -23.59
CA ASN A 572 -23.23 13.22 -23.99
C ASN A 572 -22.01 13.93 -23.40
N LEU A 573 -20.96 14.08 -24.22
CA LEU A 573 -19.68 14.59 -23.75
C LEU A 573 -19.68 16.12 -23.65
N MET A 574 -19.17 16.66 -22.56
CA MET A 574 -18.94 18.10 -22.37
C MET A 574 -17.58 18.31 -21.68
N LEU A 575 -16.82 19.29 -22.17
CA LEU A 575 -15.65 19.81 -21.43
C LEU A 575 -16.20 20.80 -20.40
N MET A 576 -16.03 20.46 -19.12
CA MET A 576 -16.59 21.22 -17.99
C MET A 576 -15.66 22.35 -17.57
N ASN A 577 -14.38 22.05 -17.38
CA ASN A 577 -13.38 23.04 -17.00
C ASN A 577 -11.97 22.62 -17.45
N THR A 578 -11.06 23.58 -17.43
CA THR A 578 -9.62 23.38 -17.63
C THR A 578 -8.86 24.02 -16.47
N ALA A 579 -7.88 23.32 -15.94
CA ALA A 579 -7.02 23.82 -14.86
C ALA A 579 -5.56 23.46 -15.16
N ASP A 580 -4.65 24.12 -14.44
CA ASP A 580 -3.21 23.93 -14.56
C ASP A 580 -2.63 23.67 -13.16
N HIS A 581 -1.72 22.69 -13.03
CA HIS A 581 -0.95 22.47 -11.80
C HIS A 581 0.51 22.18 -12.17
N PHE A 582 1.36 23.19 -12.03
CA PHE A 582 2.77 23.10 -12.40
C PHE A 582 3.47 21.89 -11.75
N GLY A 583 4.17 21.11 -12.58
CA GLY A 583 4.94 19.97 -12.10
C GLY A 583 4.11 18.77 -11.60
N VAL A 584 2.79 18.76 -11.81
CA VAL A 584 1.91 17.68 -11.32
C VAL A 584 2.49 16.29 -11.58
N THR A 585 2.65 15.54 -10.49
CA THR A 585 3.17 14.18 -10.51
C THR A 585 2.03 13.19 -10.47
N ASP A 586 1.09 13.37 -9.53
CA ASP A 586 0.05 12.39 -9.23
C ASP A 586 -1.32 13.06 -9.17
N ILE A 587 -2.34 12.36 -9.64
CA ILE A 587 -3.74 12.80 -9.65
C ILE A 587 -4.59 11.66 -9.10
N ASP A 588 -5.27 11.90 -8.00
CA ASP A 588 -6.10 10.90 -7.33
C ASP A 588 -7.50 11.44 -7.07
N TRP A 589 -8.49 10.68 -7.53
CA TRP A 589 -9.89 10.87 -7.16
C TRP A 589 -10.16 10.33 -5.76
N ASP A 590 -11.00 11.03 -5.03
CA ASP A 590 -11.53 10.51 -3.77
C ASP A 590 -12.47 9.30 -4.03
N PRO A 591 -12.66 8.39 -3.06
CA PRO A 591 -13.46 7.17 -3.25
C PRO A 591 -14.95 7.42 -3.55
N THR A 592 -15.44 8.61 -3.23
CA THR A 592 -16.83 9.01 -3.51
C THR A 592 -17.00 9.62 -4.90
N GLY A 593 -15.92 10.11 -5.52
CA GLY A 593 -15.92 10.71 -6.85
C GLY A 593 -16.38 12.16 -6.89
N ARG A 594 -16.32 12.87 -5.76
CA ARG A 594 -16.69 14.29 -5.59
C ARG A 594 -15.50 15.23 -5.72
N TYR A 595 -14.31 14.79 -5.31
CA TYR A 595 -13.11 15.61 -5.20
C TYR A 595 -11.94 14.94 -5.90
N VAL A 596 -11.03 15.78 -6.39
CA VAL A 596 -9.78 15.35 -7.01
C VAL A 596 -8.63 16.10 -6.38
N ALA A 597 -7.65 15.35 -5.90
CA ALA A 597 -6.40 15.91 -5.45
C ALA A 597 -5.35 15.73 -6.55
N THR A 598 -4.68 16.80 -6.92
CA THR A 598 -3.47 16.75 -7.75
C THR A 598 -2.29 17.16 -6.88
N SER A 599 -1.15 16.52 -7.05
CA SER A 599 0.02 16.76 -6.20
C SER A 599 1.32 16.81 -6.98
N ALA A 600 2.25 17.62 -6.48
CA ALA A 600 3.58 17.81 -7.03
C ALA A 600 4.64 17.33 -6.02
N SER A 601 5.25 16.18 -6.30
CA SER A 601 6.18 15.50 -5.38
C SER A 601 7.64 15.91 -5.54
N VAL A 602 8.30 16.16 -4.41
CA VAL A 602 9.75 16.39 -4.27
C VAL A 602 10.58 15.22 -4.79
N TRP A 603 10.01 14.01 -4.84
CA TRP A 603 10.68 12.83 -5.42
C TRP A 603 10.89 12.93 -6.93
N LYS A 604 10.18 13.84 -7.62
CA LYS A 604 10.29 14.05 -9.06
C LYS A 604 10.97 15.38 -9.40
N HIS A 605 10.61 16.46 -8.72
CA HIS A 605 11.22 17.79 -8.88
C HIS A 605 11.06 18.61 -7.60
N THR A 606 11.93 19.60 -7.40
CA THR A 606 12.01 20.38 -6.15
C THR A 606 11.29 21.73 -6.18
N MET A 607 10.69 22.09 -7.30
CA MET A 607 10.01 23.39 -7.50
C MET A 607 8.51 23.26 -7.19
N GLU A 608 7.93 24.24 -6.51
CA GLU A 608 6.47 24.38 -6.30
C GLU A 608 5.77 23.08 -5.85
N ASN A 609 6.38 22.40 -4.86
CA ASN A 609 5.78 21.19 -4.30
C ASN A 609 4.58 21.53 -3.41
N GLY A 610 3.56 20.69 -3.46
CA GLY A 610 2.28 20.93 -2.79
C GLY A 610 1.15 20.09 -3.37
N TYR A 611 -0.08 20.47 -3.06
CA TYR A 611 -1.27 19.84 -3.63
C TYR A 611 -2.36 20.87 -3.93
N HIS A 612 -3.15 20.58 -4.96
CA HIS A 612 -4.36 21.30 -5.31
C HIS A 612 -5.55 20.36 -5.13
N LEU A 613 -6.64 20.88 -4.60
CA LEU A 613 -7.90 20.15 -4.45
C LEU A 613 -8.95 20.79 -5.35
N TYR A 614 -9.56 19.98 -6.21
CA TYR A 614 -10.63 20.37 -7.11
C TYR A 614 -11.92 19.62 -6.76
N ASP A 615 -13.07 20.20 -7.11
CA ASP A 615 -14.31 19.46 -7.22
C ASP A 615 -14.35 18.62 -8.52
N PHE A 616 -15.39 17.80 -8.69
CA PHE A 616 -15.54 16.96 -9.88
C PHE A 616 -15.76 17.74 -11.19
N LYS A 617 -16.12 19.03 -11.12
CA LYS A 617 -16.32 19.90 -12.28
C LYS A 617 -15.02 20.61 -12.67
N GLY A 618 -14.02 20.60 -11.79
CA GLY A 618 -12.73 21.27 -11.95
C GLY A 618 -12.67 22.65 -11.30
N GLU A 619 -13.60 23.00 -10.41
CA GLU A 619 -13.46 24.20 -9.57
C GLU A 619 -12.36 23.96 -8.53
N GLN A 620 -11.36 24.84 -8.48
CA GLN A 620 -10.31 24.76 -7.48
C GLN A 620 -10.85 25.17 -6.11
N LEU A 621 -10.87 24.21 -5.18
CA LEU A 621 -11.34 24.42 -3.81
C LEU A 621 -10.21 24.91 -2.91
N ARG A 622 -8.99 24.39 -3.13
CA ARG A 622 -7.82 24.68 -2.31
C ARG A 622 -6.54 24.50 -3.11
N GLU A 623 -5.55 25.32 -2.79
CA GLU A 623 -4.17 25.18 -3.22
C GLU A 623 -3.29 25.42 -1.99
N GLU A 624 -2.39 24.47 -1.72
CA GLU A 624 -1.49 24.57 -0.57
C GLU A 624 -0.08 24.16 -0.97
N PRO A 625 0.87 25.13 -1.00
CA PRO A 625 2.27 24.81 -1.16
C PRO A 625 2.79 24.15 0.12
N VAL A 626 3.46 23.01 -0.02
CA VAL A 626 3.99 22.25 1.11
C VAL A 626 5.45 21.92 0.85
N GLU A 627 6.33 22.39 1.74
CA GLU A 627 7.76 22.14 1.61
C GLU A 627 8.07 20.63 1.72
N LYS A 628 8.95 20.13 0.85
CA LYS A 628 9.36 18.71 0.80
C LYS A 628 8.14 17.76 0.77
N PHE A 629 7.09 18.14 0.05
CA PHE A 629 5.92 17.28 -0.17
C PHE A 629 6.34 16.01 -0.92
N LYS A 630 6.02 14.83 -0.37
CA LYS A 630 6.44 13.54 -0.94
C LYS A 630 5.26 12.79 -1.57
N GLN A 631 4.15 12.68 -0.86
CA GLN A 631 3.05 11.78 -1.27
C GLN A 631 1.69 12.25 -0.72
N TRP A 632 0.66 12.20 -1.58
CA TRP A 632 -0.76 12.28 -1.23
C TRP A 632 -1.39 10.92 -1.48
N LEU A 633 -2.29 10.42 -0.62
CA LEU A 633 -3.18 9.31 -0.97
C LEU A 633 -4.53 9.45 -0.27
N TRP A 634 -5.63 9.35 -1.03
CA TRP A 634 -6.96 9.17 -0.46
C TRP A 634 -7.07 7.80 0.23
N ARG A 635 -7.73 7.77 1.39
CA ARG A 635 -8.05 6.53 2.10
C ARG A 635 -9.19 5.82 1.36
N PRO A 636 -8.99 4.60 0.83
CA PRO A 636 -10.03 3.86 0.12
C PRO A 636 -11.24 3.55 1.01
N ARG A 637 -12.39 3.30 0.38
CA ARG A 637 -13.62 2.88 1.07
C ARG A 637 -14.02 1.48 0.61
N PRO A 638 -14.46 0.61 1.54
CA PRO A 638 -15.06 -0.66 1.18
C PRO A 638 -16.36 -0.44 0.40
N ALA A 639 -16.86 -1.52 -0.22
CA ALA A 639 -18.16 -1.50 -0.86
C ALA A 639 -19.27 -1.06 0.12
N SER A 640 -20.24 -0.30 -0.39
CA SER A 640 -21.36 0.19 0.41
C SER A 640 -22.15 -0.96 1.00
N LEU A 641 -22.50 -0.84 2.29
CA LEU A 641 -23.36 -1.79 3.00
C LEU A 641 -24.84 -1.62 2.63
N LEU A 642 -25.20 -0.54 1.94
CA LEU A 642 -26.58 -0.26 1.53
C LEU A 642 -27.05 -1.27 0.48
N THR A 643 -28.23 -1.82 0.71
CA THR A 643 -28.92 -2.67 -0.25
C THR A 643 -29.32 -1.89 -1.50
N LYS A 644 -29.56 -2.60 -2.61
CA LYS A 644 -30.04 -1.97 -3.86
C LYS A 644 -31.38 -1.24 -3.67
N GLU A 645 -32.23 -1.71 -2.75
CA GLU A 645 -33.52 -1.10 -2.44
C GLU A 645 -33.36 0.21 -1.69
N GLU A 646 -32.50 0.25 -0.66
CA GLU A 646 -32.17 1.49 0.07
C GLU A 646 -31.53 2.52 -0.85
N GLN A 647 -30.58 2.11 -1.70
CA GLN A 647 -29.97 3.00 -2.68
C GLN A 647 -31.02 3.60 -3.63
N LYS A 648 -32.01 2.80 -4.05
CA LYS A 648 -33.13 3.27 -4.88
C LYS A 648 -34.04 4.24 -4.12
N ALA A 649 -34.29 3.99 -2.83
CA ALA A 649 -35.08 4.88 -1.98
C ALA A 649 -34.38 6.24 -1.79
N ILE A 650 -33.07 6.24 -1.53
CA ILE A 650 -32.26 7.46 -1.41
C ILE A 650 -32.34 8.29 -2.69
N ARG A 651 -32.16 7.67 -3.86
CA ARG A 651 -32.27 8.38 -5.15
C ARG A 651 -33.65 8.98 -5.38
N LYS A 652 -34.72 8.31 -4.93
CA LYS A 652 -36.10 8.81 -5.05
C LYS A 652 -36.33 10.05 -4.18
N ASN A 653 -35.75 10.09 -2.99
CA ASN A 653 -35.92 11.16 -2.01
C ASN A 653 -34.76 12.17 -2.01
N LEU A 654 -33.92 12.17 -3.06
CA LEU A 654 -32.72 13.00 -3.12
C LEU A 654 -33.00 14.50 -2.95
N ARG A 655 -34.16 14.98 -3.44
CA ARG A 655 -34.59 16.38 -3.27
C ARG A 655 -34.86 16.77 -1.82
N GLU A 656 -35.29 15.82 -0.99
CA GLU A 656 -35.53 16.06 0.44
C GLU A 656 -34.19 16.13 1.17
N TYR A 657 -33.29 15.19 0.90
CA TYR A 657 -31.94 15.19 1.47
C TYR A 657 -31.11 16.41 1.03
N SER A 658 -31.22 16.83 -0.24
CA SER A 658 -30.54 18.03 -0.75
C SER A 658 -30.88 19.25 0.10
N LYS A 659 -32.15 19.48 0.40
CA LYS A 659 -32.57 20.64 1.23
C LYS A 659 -31.97 20.61 2.62
N VAL A 660 -31.80 19.43 3.21
CA VAL A 660 -31.17 19.28 4.53
C VAL A 660 -29.69 19.64 4.44
N PHE A 661 -28.97 19.10 3.44
CA PHE A 661 -27.55 19.41 3.23
C PHE A 661 -27.31 20.88 2.88
N ASP A 662 -28.13 21.46 2.00
CA ASP A 662 -28.04 22.87 1.62
C ASP A 662 -28.22 23.79 2.85
N GLN A 663 -29.13 23.44 3.76
CA GLN A 663 -29.33 24.16 5.02
C GLN A 663 -28.13 24.00 5.96
N GLU A 664 -27.62 22.78 6.15
CA GLU A 664 -26.45 22.51 7.00
C GLU A 664 -25.18 23.21 6.50
N ASP A 665 -25.00 23.32 5.18
CA ASP A 665 -23.87 24.02 4.57
C ASP A 665 -24.01 25.55 4.72
N ALA A 666 -25.23 26.09 4.56
CA ALA A 666 -25.51 27.51 4.78
C ALA A 666 -25.28 27.92 6.26
N ASP A 667 -25.76 27.13 7.21
CA ASP A 667 -25.60 27.39 8.65
C ASP A 667 -24.12 27.36 9.06
N ARG A 668 -23.31 26.52 8.42
CA ARG A 668 -21.86 26.45 8.65
C ARG A 668 -21.14 27.68 8.11
N GLY A 669 -21.43 28.09 6.89
CA GLY A 669 -20.88 29.32 6.31
C GLY A 669 -21.14 30.52 7.22
N ALA A 670 -22.39 30.68 7.66
CA ALA A 670 -22.78 31.76 8.56
C ALA A 670 -22.07 31.68 9.93
N SER A 671 -21.88 30.48 10.49
CA SER A 671 -21.20 30.30 11.78
C SER A 671 -19.69 30.56 11.69
N ALA A 672 -19.05 30.16 10.60
CA ALA A 672 -17.63 30.43 10.34
C ALA A 672 -17.38 31.94 10.18
N ASP A 673 -18.25 32.63 9.43
CA ASP A 673 -18.18 34.08 9.28
C ASP A 673 -18.33 34.81 10.62
N LEU A 674 -19.27 34.35 11.47
CA LEU A 674 -19.50 34.93 12.79
C LEU A 674 -18.27 34.79 13.71
N ALA A 675 -17.62 33.62 13.72
CA ALA A 675 -16.42 33.40 14.53
C ALA A 675 -15.24 34.29 14.08
N VAL A 676 -15.07 34.48 12.77
CA VAL A 676 -14.05 35.39 12.22
C VAL A 676 -14.36 36.85 12.61
N VAL A 677 -15.62 37.26 12.49
CA VAL A 677 -16.07 38.61 12.89
C VAL A 677 -15.86 38.83 14.39
N GLU A 678 -16.19 37.87 15.23
CA GLU A 678 -16.00 37.94 16.69
C GLU A 678 -14.51 38.00 17.05
N HIS A 679 -13.66 37.20 16.40
CA HIS A 679 -12.22 37.27 16.61
C HIS A 679 -11.63 38.63 16.19
N ARG A 680 -12.03 39.16 15.02
CA ARG A 680 -11.63 40.51 14.57
C ARG A 680 -12.09 41.59 15.54
N ARG A 681 -13.30 41.44 16.09
CA ARG A 681 -13.84 42.34 17.11
C ARG A 681 -13.02 42.28 18.40
N ASN A 682 -12.67 41.09 18.87
CA ASN A 682 -11.84 40.93 20.06
C ASN A 682 -10.43 41.54 19.86
N LEU A 683 -9.80 41.34 18.70
CA LEU A 683 -8.51 41.97 18.39
C LEU A 683 -8.61 43.50 18.32
N LEU A 684 -9.70 44.03 17.77
CA LEU A 684 -9.96 45.46 17.76
C LEU A 684 -10.16 46.00 19.18
N ASP A 685 -10.92 45.29 20.02
CA ASP A 685 -11.16 45.67 21.40
C ASP A 685 -9.85 45.61 22.23
N GLU A 686 -9.01 44.60 22.02
CA GLU A 686 -7.66 44.50 22.61
C GLU A 686 -6.78 45.68 22.18
N TRP A 687 -6.78 46.02 20.89
CA TRP A 687 -6.01 47.16 20.36
C TRP A 687 -6.52 48.49 20.92
N LEU A 688 -7.84 48.67 21.01
CA LEU A 688 -8.45 49.87 21.59
C LEU A 688 -8.10 50.00 23.07
N ALA A 689 -8.17 48.91 23.84
CA ALA A 689 -7.78 48.89 25.24
C ALA A 689 -6.29 49.19 25.44
N TRP A 690 -5.42 48.60 24.61
CA TRP A 690 -3.99 48.91 24.61
C TRP A 690 -3.74 50.38 24.28
N ARG A 691 -4.40 50.93 23.25
CA ARG A 691 -4.27 52.33 22.86
C ARG A 691 -4.72 53.26 23.97
N GLU A 692 -5.83 52.96 24.64
CA GLU A 692 -6.34 53.74 25.78
C GLU A 692 -5.33 53.75 26.93
N MET A 693 -4.78 52.58 27.28
CA MET A 693 -3.75 52.45 28.31
C MET A 693 -2.50 53.27 27.97
N VAL A 694 -1.99 53.18 26.73
CA VAL A 694 -0.82 53.95 26.29
C VAL A 694 -1.10 55.45 26.27
N VAL A 695 -2.30 55.87 25.85
CA VAL A 695 -2.70 57.29 25.90
C VAL A 695 -2.70 57.79 27.34
N GLU A 696 -3.26 57.02 28.29
CA GLU A 696 -3.23 57.39 29.71
C GLU A 696 -1.80 57.44 30.27
N GLU A 697 -0.94 56.47 29.95
CA GLU A 697 0.45 56.43 30.38
C GLU A 697 1.23 57.64 29.86
N VAL A 698 1.12 57.95 28.56
CA VAL A 698 1.76 59.13 27.96
C VAL A 698 1.22 60.43 28.57
N LEU A 699 -0.08 60.52 28.86
CA LEU A 699 -0.67 61.68 29.55
C LEU A 699 -0.18 61.80 31.00
N ALA A 700 0.05 60.68 31.70
CA ALA A 700 0.62 60.67 33.03
C ALA A 700 2.08 61.12 33.02
N GLU A 701 2.91 60.55 32.14
CA GLU A 701 4.32 60.97 31.96
C GLU A 701 4.44 62.45 31.60
N ARG A 702 3.58 62.94 30.70
CA ARG A 702 3.54 64.38 30.33
C ARG A 702 3.18 65.27 31.51
N ARG A 703 2.22 64.85 32.35
CA ARG A 703 1.86 65.57 33.57
C ARG A 703 3.02 65.60 34.56
N GLU A 704 3.77 64.51 34.70
CA GLU A 704 4.98 64.46 35.54
C GLU A 704 6.11 65.35 35.00
N LEU A 705 6.27 65.41 33.69
CA LEU A 705 7.28 66.24 33.01
C LEU A 705 6.86 67.71 32.84
N GLY A 706 5.64 68.09 33.23
CA GLY A 706 5.11 69.45 33.11
C GLY A 706 4.87 69.91 31.66
N LEU A 707 4.67 68.96 30.75
CA LEU A 707 4.34 69.22 29.34
C LEU A 707 2.82 69.36 29.15
N PRO A 708 2.35 70.09 28.12
CA PRO A 708 0.93 70.16 27.78
C PRO A 708 0.32 68.77 27.52
N GLU A 709 -0.91 68.56 27.99
CA GLU A 709 -1.64 67.29 27.81
C GLU A 709 -1.81 66.95 26.33
N ASP A 710 -2.10 67.95 25.50
CA ASP A 710 -2.13 67.81 24.04
C ASP A 710 -0.81 68.34 23.42
N PRO A 711 -0.02 67.51 22.72
CA PRO A 711 1.20 67.96 22.03
C PRO A 711 0.96 68.98 20.91
N LEU A 712 -0.27 69.07 20.38
CA LEU A 712 -0.66 70.00 19.31
C LEU A 712 -1.19 71.33 19.85
N ASP A 713 -1.48 71.41 21.15
CA ASP A 713 -2.00 72.61 21.79
C ASP A 713 -0.87 73.65 21.95
N GLY A 714 -0.71 74.45 20.90
CA GLY A 714 0.39 75.40 20.69
C GLY A 714 0.98 75.39 19.28
N LEU A 715 0.76 74.32 18.49
CA LEU A 715 1.16 74.22 17.08
C LEU A 715 0.07 74.69 16.11
N LEU A 716 -1.20 74.57 16.52
CA LEU A 716 -2.32 75.21 15.82
C LEU A 716 -2.37 76.69 16.19
N LYS A 717 -1.65 77.54 15.45
CA LYS A 717 -1.96 78.97 15.41
C LYS A 717 -3.44 79.10 15.06
N LYS A 718 -4.20 79.81 15.89
CA LYS A 718 -5.52 80.36 15.49
C LYS A 718 -5.31 81.09 14.16
N THR A 719 -5.74 80.47 13.07
CA THR A 719 -5.87 81.13 11.79
C THR A 719 -6.94 82.22 11.97
N ASP A 720 -6.60 83.45 11.58
CA ASP A 720 -7.56 84.55 11.47
C ASP A 720 -8.79 84.08 10.68
N GLU A 721 -9.96 84.50 11.12
CA GLU A 721 -11.32 84.17 10.64
C GLU A 721 -11.59 84.61 9.17
N GLY A 722 -10.75 84.22 8.20
CA GLY A 722 -10.76 84.77 6.85
C GLY A 722 -10.91 83.79 5.68
N GLU A 723 -10.50 82.53 5.79
CA GLU A 723 -10.55 81.59 4.66
C GLU A 723 -10.86 80.16 5.13
N ASP A 724 -12.16 79.85 5.27
CA ASP A 724 -12.64 78.47 5.34
C ASP A 724 -12.40 77.80 3.97
N GLN A 725 -11.27 77.13 3.81
CA GLN A 725 -11.13 76.10 2.78
C GLN A 725 -11.85 74.85 3.27
N VAL A 726 -13.12 74.72 2.87
CA VAL A 726 -13.87 73.47 2.96
C VAL A 726 -13.19 72.48 2.01
N ILE A 727 -12.42 71.55 2.57
CA ILE A 727 -11.97 70.35 1.86
C ILE A 727 -13.12 69.36 1.94
N GLU A 728 -13.96 69.32 0.90
CA GLU A 728 -14.91 68.22 0.69
C GLU A 728 -14.12 66.98 0.26
N GLU A 729 -13.86 66.09 1.21
CA GLU A 729 -13.38 64.75 0.91
C GLU A 729 -14.59 63.93 0.43
N ILE A 730 -14.72 63.78 -0.89
CA ILE A 730 -15.69 62.87 -1.49
C ILE A 730 -15.17 61.45 -1.28
N VAL A 731 -15.68 60.76 -0.26
CA VAL A 731 -15.49 59.33 -0.07
C VAL A 731 -16.53 58.61 -0.92
N GLU A 732 -16.14 58.16 -2.11
CA GLU A 732 -16.95 57.22 -2.90
C GLU A 732 -16.88 55.83 -2.26
N GLU A 733 -17.92 55.48 -1.50
CA GLU A 733 -18.19 54.10 -1.10
C GLU A 733 -18.94 53.41 -2.26
N ILE A 734 -18.26 52.51 -2.97
CA ILE A 734 -18.88 51.69 -4.01
C ILE A 734 -19.72 50.61 -3.29
N VAL A 735 -21.04 50.83 -3.21
CA VAL A 735 -21.95 49.94 -2.48
C VAL A 735 -22.40 48.73 -3.32
N GLU A 736 -22.34 48.79 -4.65
CA GLU A 736 -22.74 47.68 -5.53
C GLU A 736 -22.13 47.80 -6.94
N GLU A 737 -21.45 46.75 -7.40
CA GLU A 737 -20.93 46.63 -8.77
C GLU A 737 -21.77 45.57 -9.51
N THR A 738 -22.60 46.01 -10.46
CA THR A 738 -23.36 45.12 -11.36
C THR A 738 -22.75 45.16 -12.76
N GLU A 739 -22.16 44.05 -13.20
CA GLU A 739 -21.74 43.85 -14.58
C GLU A 739 -22.94 43.49 -15.47
N GLU A 740 -23.33 44.38 -16.39
CA GLU A 740 -24.20 44.03 -17.51
C GLU A 740 -23.35 43.59 -18.71
N ILE A 741 -23.52 42.33 -19.11
CA ILE A 741 -23.00 41.80 -20.37
C ILE A 741 -23.91 42.30 -21.51
N ILE A 742 -23.36 43.13 -22.39
CA ILE A 742 -24.04 43.52 -23.64
C ILE A 742 -23.77 42.43 -24.69
N ALA A 743 -24.84 42.00 -25.36
CA ALA A 743 -24.95 40.89 -26.32
C ALA A 743 -24.06 40.97 -27.56
#